data_AF-A0AAU4SX76-F1
#
_entry.id   AF-A0AAU4SX76-F1
#
_cell.length_a   1.000
_cell.length_b   1.000
_cell.length_c   1.000
_cell.angle_alpha   90.00
_cell.angle_beta   90.00
_cell.angle_gamma   90.00
#
_symmetry.space_group_name_H-M   'P 1'
#
loop_
_entity.id
_entity.type
_entity.pdbx_description
1 polymer ?
#
loop_
_entity_poly.entity_id
_entity_poly.type
_entity_poly.pdbx_seq_one_letter_code
_entity_poly.pdbx_strand_id
1 'polypeptide(L)'
;MTDSSVDRRKFLTAAALTAGATALPGGLVSGRAAAAVPPQITLPERGIYDTSPASSWTDGFLTGNGEYGAVLYGAPTLEKVVLNHHRLVLPNGTRDVTPPVISGRLEGARDKALAGDYAGANRDFAAGWSLRWTQAYHPAYELRIETPGMTTVDNYGRVTDFRTGEVSSSWTDQYGIWTRRAFVSRTDKVIVHELIPASGRTVDTALSVHTALDGLPTSLSFTTRATVTGGSGYLNLRGTYPSGQGAFGYEGVTRVVASGAGATVTVNGSTIVVARAARVLLLTKLGRYESSTGWDSEPLHAQLAALGTDYVTLRSQHTALHTALYDRSGIDLNVPPADRRLSVTELITRQNAERSVIDTALLERLYDSGRYFFISSSGILPPRLTGIWAGSWGAAWADDFTTDANVNLQVAGGNILDLTEAMEGYFNLILDQLDDWRTNAKNLYGARGFLAPSRTDGEYGHMLHFNGGDFPGHCWTGGADWLLYPLLEYYEVTGDQAFLRDKLGPVLMELALFYEDFLTRTDANGKAVFVPSFSMENSPGNTGVCFSTNATGDIMAGKHALRAAIDTADALGVEQGSGQGVERWTALLKKLPAYRVNGDNALAEWSWPSLTDRYNHRHVQHLYGAWPLHEINPEDEPSLVRPAQRALEVRGDQNVSAHGSLHRALAGARLKDGRQVYGNLTKILGNNMVFKSLMTSHNPNLDIYNADAANAIPGVLAEALIYSRPGVLEVLPALPDRLPKGTITGVRARGRIRIHSLAWDLNARTATLSVTSAVNQDVTLISRRGMSSVTTTATVSPSSLGAHARRVSLTAGQRTDITVSLLSGYFRLVNRHSGKVLDVTGSSTADGGMIIQWGWSGSDNQQWWLLPNADGSFRLVARHSGKALDSPGGSSQGAQLIQWQDNNSENQHWKLVDAGSDYYRLVNVRNGWCADVEGGSTADDARVIQLPVGTGTSQQWQLVAL
;
A
#
# COMPACT_ATOMS: atom_id res chain seq x y z
N MET A 1 -3.04 -44.76 -10.15
CA MET A 1 -2.10 -45.84 -10.53
C MET A 1 -0.97 -45.17 -11.30
N THR A 2 0.28 -45.06 -10.84
CA THR A 2 1.03 -45.68 -9.74
C THR A 2 2.17 -44.73 -9.35
N ASP A 3 2.50 -44.69 -8.06
CA ASP A 3 3.58 -43.95 -7.39
C ASP A 3 4.97 -44.05 -8.05
N SER A 4 5.77 -42.99 -7.91
CA SER A 4 7.06 -43.13 -7.20
C SER A 4 7.64 -41.77 -6.75
N SER A 5 8.02 -41.76 -5.48
CA SER A 5 8.72 -40.73 -4.70
C SER A 5 10.15 -40.46 -5.19
N VAL A 6 10.63 -39.22 -5.09
CA VAL A 6 12.06 -38.90 -5.20
C VAL A 6 12.59 -38.28 -3.91
N ASP A 7 13.75 -38.82 -3.53
CA ASP A 7 14.31 -38.97 -2.21
C ASP A 7 15.19 -37.79 -1.76
N ARG A 8 15.26 -37.68 -0.45
CA ARG A 8 15.87 -36.69 0.44
C ARG A 8 17.37 -36.96 0.57
N ARG A 9 18.15 -36.97 -0.51
CA ARG A 9 19.63 -37.19 -0.44
C ARG A 9 20.38 -36.59 -1.62
N LYS A 10 20.74 -35.30 -1.51
CA LYS A 10 21.95 -34.67 -2.09
C LYS A 10 22.16 -33.25 -1.54
N PHE A 11 22.06 -33.11 -0.23
CA PHE A 11 22.56 -31.95 0.51
C PHE A 11 23.65 -32.46 1.44
N LEU A 12 24.81 -31.79 1.45
CA LEU A 12 26.04 -32.05 2.25
C LEU A 12 27.10 -32.95 1.62
N THR A 13 28.10 -32.34 0.97
CA THR A 13 29.52 -32.62 1.28
C THR A 13 30.41 -31.44 0.86
N ALA A 14 30.84 -30.63 1.83
CA ALA A 14 32.17 -30.01 1.95
C ALA A 14 32.14 -28.87 2.98
N ALA A 15 31.93 -29.23 4.25
CA ALA A 15 32.25 -28.38 5.38
C ALA A 15 32.64 -29.28 6.56
N ALA A 16 33.86 -29.08 7.05
CA ALA A 16 34.31 -29.18 8.45
C ALA A 16 35.63 -29.93 8.60
N LEU A 17 36.67 -29.17 8.99
CA LEU A 17 37.62 -29.39 10.08
C LEU A 17 38.80 -28.45 9.77
N THR A 18 39.09 -27.42 10.56
CA THR A 18 39.33 -27.51 12.01
C THR A 18 39.03 -26.20 12.72
N ALA A 19 38.36 -26.31 13.87
CA ALA A 19 38.32 -25.28 14.90
C ALA A 19 39.53 -25.45 15.83
N GLY A 20 40.15 -24.33 16.20
CA GLY A 20 41.06 -24.20 17.32
C GLY A 20 40.83 -22.84 17.96
N ALA A 21 40.19 -22.83 19.13
CA ALA A 21 39.76 -21.63 19.83
C ALA A 21 40.91 -20.99 20.62
N THR A 22 41.01 -19.67 20.56
CA THR A 22 41.53 -18.82 21.64
C THR A 22 40.66 -17.58 21.75
N ALA A 23 40.16 -17.34 22.97
CA ALA A 23 39.34 -16.18 23.31
C ALA A 23 40.22 -14.92 23.43
N LEU A 24 39.83 -13.84 22.76
CA LEU A 24 40.27 -12.47 23.03
C LEU A 24 39.07 -11.51 22.88
N PRO A 25 39.07 -10.38 23.63
CA PRO A 25 37.87 -9.63 23.98
C PRO A 25 37.39 -8.69 22.87
N GLY A 26 36.16 -8.22 23.01
CA GLY A 26 35.43 -7.42 22.03
C GLY A 26 36.21 -6.25 21.43
N GLY A 27 36.03 -6.06 20.12
CA GLY A 27 36.54 -4.92 19.40
C GLY A 27 36.37 -5.06 17.89
N LEU A 28 35.68 -4.06 17.31
CA LEU A 28 35.71 -3.66 15.90
C LEU A 28 34.88 -4.50 14.93
N VAL A 29 33.58 -4.16 14.87
CA VAL A 29 32.90 -4.03 13.56
C VAL A 29 33.80 -3.15 12.71
N SER A 30 34.44 -3.73 11.69
CA SER A 30 35.16 -2.98 10.67
C SER A 30 34.13 -2.16 9.90
N GLY A 31 33.88 -0.94 10.37
CA GLY A 31 33.14 0.05 9.61
C GLY A 31 33.86 0.25 8.28
N ARG A 32 33.29 -0.29 7.20
CA ARG A 32 33.58 0.26 5.87
C ARG A 32 33.23 1.74 5.96
N ALA A 33 34.24 2.60 5.80
CA ALA A 33 34.02 4.04 5.72
C ALA A 33 32.95 4.28 4.64
N ALA A 34 31.87 4.97 5.01
CA ALA A 34 30.84 5.37 4.07
C ALA A 34 31.50 6.07 2.88
N ALA A 35 31.00 5.80 1.66
CA ALA A 35 31.51 6.52 0.50
C ALA A 35 31.20 8.00 0.71
N ALA A 36 32.24 8.84 0.75
CA ALA A 36 32.06 10.26 0.95
C ALA A 36 31.18 10.81 -0.19
N VAL A 37 30.17 11.61 0.16
CA VAL A 37 29.38 12.35 -0.82
C VAL A 37 30.35 13.15 -1.69
N PRO A 38 30.35 12.98 -3.02
CA PRO A 38 31.27 13.71 -3.87
C PRO A 38 31.13 15.23 -3.67
N PRO A 39 32.22 16.02 -3.67
CA PRO A 39 32.19 17.43 -3.24
C PRO A 39 31.23 18.32 -4.02
N GLN A 40 30.95 17.98 -5.28
CA GLN A 40 30.04 18.72 -6.15
C GLN A 40 28.57 18.27 -6.04
N ILE A 41 28.30 17.18 -5.34
CA ILE A 41 26.93 16.67 -5.14
C ILE A 41 26.31 17.38 -3.94
N THR A 42 25.22 18.11 -4.21
CA THR A 42 24.35 18.64 -3.15
C THR A 42 23.25 17.63 -2.89
N LEU A 43 23.18 17.11 -1.66
CA LEU A 43 22.09 16.22 -1.28
C LEU A 43 20.77 17.00 -1.18
N PRO A 44 19.68 16.50 -1.78
CA PRO A 44 18.37 17.12 -1.65
C PRO A 44 17.85 16.93 -0.21
N GLU A 45 16.98 17.83 0.24
CA GLU A 45 16.28 17.70 1.53
C GLU A 45 15.48 16.37 1.58
N ARG A 46 14.79 16.07 0.47
CA ARG A 46 14.01 14.86 0.26
C ARG A 46 14.34 14.30 -1.13
N GLY A 47 14.99 13.15 -1.18
CA GLY A 47 15.50 12.59 -2.44
C GLY A 47 16.45 11.43 -2.21
N ILE A 48 17.11 10.95 -3.24
CA ILE A 48 18.12 9.88 -3.12
C ILE A 48 19.37 10.23 -3.90
N TYR A 49 20.49 9.59 -3.52
CA TYR A 49 21.71 9.63 -4.30
C TYR A 49 22.42 8.28 -4.31
N ASP A 50 23.27 8.08 -5.32
CA ASP A 50 24.21 6.98 -5.41
C ASP A 50 25.52 7.47 -6.05
N THR A 51 26.62 6.78 -5.78
CA THR A 51 27.95 7.06 -6.34
C THR A 51 28.31 6.09 -7.47
N SER A 52 27.32 5.37 -8.01
CA SER A 52 27.47 4.46 -9.14
C SER A 52 26.35 4.65 -10.17
N PRO A 53 26.65 4.60 -11.49
CA PRO A 53 25.62 4.51 -12.52
C PRO A 53 24.82 3.22 -12.40
N ALA A 54 23.60 3.21 -12.96
CA ALA A 54 22.81 1.97 -13.03
C ALA A 54 23.45 0.96 -13.99
N SER A 55 23.44 -0.32 -13.60
CA SER A 55 23.79 -1.44 -14.49
C SER A 55 22.60 -1.99 -15.28
N SER A 56 21.37 -1.74 -14.83
CA SER A 56 20.11 -2.15 -15.47
C SER A 56 19.07 -1.03 -15.34
N TRP A 57 17.99 -1.11 -16.13
CA TRP A 57 16.93 -0.11 -16.09
C TRP A 57 16.19 -0.10 -14.75
N THR A 58 16.11 -1.23 -14.06
CA THR A 58 15.45 -1.36 -12.75
C THR A 58 16.14 -0.52 -11.65
N ASP A 59 17.44 -0.28 -11.80
CA ASP A 59 18.24 0.60 -10.93
C ASP A 59 18.37 2.03 -11.47
N GLY A 60 17.76 2.34 -12.62
CA GLY A 60 17.72 3.68 -13.19
C GLY A 60 16.91 4.65 -12.31
N PHE A 61 17.37 5.89 -12.21
CA PHE A 61 16.63 6.92 -11.49
C PHE A 61 15.45 7.42 -12.30
N LEU A 62 14.34 7.68 -11.61
CA LEU A 62 13.01 7.81 -12.22
C LEU A 62 12.54 9.26 -12.17
N THR A 63 11.96 9.73 -13.27
CA THR A 63 11.18 10.99 -13.31
C THR A 63 9.95 10.82 -14.19
N GLY A 64 8.88 11.57 -13.88
CA GLY A 64 7.60 11.44 -14.55
C GLY A 64 6.63 12.55 -14.15
N ASN A 65 5.57 12.71 -14.94
CA ASN A 65 4.53 13.72 -14.70
C ASN A 65 3.10 13.13 -14.63
N GLY A 66 2.97 11.81 -14.57
CA GLY A 66 1.69 11.10 -14.63
C GLY A 66 1.14 10.89 -16.05
N GLU A 67 1.93 11.16 -17.09
CA GLU A 67 1.63 10.89 -18.51
C GLU A 67 2.88 10.34 -19.24
N TYR A 68 4.01 11.01 -19.05
CA TYR A 68 5.33 10.65 -19.55
C TYR A 68 6.23 10.18 -18.39
N GLY A 69 7.10 9.22 -18.69
CA GLY A 69 8.12 8.73 -17.76
C GLY A 69 9.48 8.59 -18.43
N ALA A 70 10.54 8.76 -17.63
CA ALA A 70 11.91 8.51 -18.06
C ALA A 70 12.69 7.75 -16.98
N VAL A 71 13.48 6.77 -17.42
CA VAL A 71 14.40 5.98 -16.59
C VAL A 71 15.84 6.30 -16.99
N LEU A 72 16.61 6.92 -16.10
CA LEU A 72 17.97 7.41 -16.37
C LEU A 72 19.01 6.49 -15.74
N TYR A 73 19.93 5.98 -16.56
CA TYR A 73 21.03 5.14 -16.07
C TYR A 73 22.12 5.98 -15.39
N GLY A 74 22.39 7.17 -15.93
CA GLY A 74 23.33 8.15 -15.39
C GLY A 74 24.79 7.91 -15.79
N ALA A 75 25.09 7.04 -16.75
CA ALA A 75 26.47 6.69 -17.08
C ALA A 75 27.17 7.81 -17.88
N PRO A 76 28.32 8.33 -17.43
CA PRO A 76 28.98 9.48 -18.06
C PRO A 76 29.26 9.32 -19.56
N THR A 77 29.85 8.21 -19.99
CA THR A 77 30.29 8.00 -21.38
C THR A 77 29.13 7.71 -22.34
N LEU A 78 28.12 6.97 -21.87
CA LEU A 78 26.93 6.61 -22.63
C LEU A 78 25.71 6.70 -21.72
N GLU A 79 24.96 7.80 -21.82
CA GLU A 79 23.67 7.88 -21.16
C GLU A 79 22.68 6.98 -21.88
N LYS A 80 21.87 6.27 -21.09
CA LYS A 80 20.72 5.52 -21.57
C LYS A 80 19.49 6.03 -20.86
N VAL A 81 18.52 6.51 -21.63
CA VAL A 81 17.24 6.99 -21.10
C VAL A 81 16.12 6.16 -21.72
N VAL A 82 15.46 5.32 -20.92
CA VAL A 82 14.26 4.62 -21.40
C VAL A 82 13.07 5.54 -21.26
N LEU A 83 12.38 5.77 -22.37
CA LEU A 83 11.25 6.69 -22.48
C LEU A 83 9.93 5.91 -22.43
N ASN A 84 8.97 6.42 -21.68
CA ASN A 84 7.70 5.77 -21.41
C ASN A 84 6.54 6.75 -21.56
N HIS A 85 5.38 6.24 -21.97
CA HIS A 85 4.13 7.01 -22.02
C HIS A 85 2.95 6.11 -21.69
N HIS A 86 2.09 6.57 -20.80
CA HIS A 86 1.03 5.78 -20.15
C HIS A 86 0.10 5.00 -21.10
N ARG A 87 -0.14 5.55 -22.30
CA ARG A 87 -1.04 4.97 -23.32
C ARG A 87 -0.36 3.98 -24.28
N LEU A 88 0.93 3.69 -24.11
CA LEU A 88 1.62 2.73 -24.95
C LEU A 88 1.32 1.30 -24.48
N VAL A 89 0.24 0.76 -25.03
CA VAL A 89 -0.16 -0.64 -24.88
C VAL A 89 -0.10 -1.33 -26.24
N LEU A 90 0.39 -2.57 -26.25
CA LEU A 90 0.58 -3.37 -27.45
C LEU A 90 -0.77 -3.96 -27.88
N PRO A 91 -1.31 -3.54 -29.04
CA PRO A 91 -2.58 -4.07 -29.51
C PRO A 91 -2.51 -5.58 -29.75
N ASN A 92 -3.54 -6.31 -29.30
CA ASN A 92 -3.65 -7.76 -29.40
C ASN A 92 -5.04 -8.22 -29.92
N GLY A 93 -5.87 -7.28 -30.41
CA GLY A 93 -7.21 -7.53 -30.91
C GLY A 93 -8.33 -7.60 -29.86
N THR A 94 -8.06 -7.32 -28.58
CA THR A 94 -9.11 -7.39 -27.54
C THR A 94 -9.89 -6.10 -27.32
N ARG A 95 -9.45 -4.96 -27.86
CA ARG A 95 -10.05 -3.64 -27.63
C ARG A 95 -11.56 -3.61 -27.91
N ASP A 96 -11.98 -4.20 -29.03
CA ASP A 96 -13.37 -4.18 -29.49
C ASP A 96 -14.13 -5.48 -29.12
N VAL A 97 -13.56 -6.32 -28.25
CA VAL A 97 -14.17 -7.58 -27.83
C VAL A 97 -15.07 -7.32 -26.63
N THR A 98 -16.36 -7.62 -26.77
CA THR A 98 -17.30 -7.59 -25.64
C THR A 98 -17.31 -8.91 -24.86
N PRO A 99 -17.68 -8.91 -23.57
CA PRO A 99 -17.90 -10.14 -22.80
C PRO A 99 -18.98 -11.03 -23.46
N PRO A 100 -18.88 -12.37 -23.36
CA PRO A 100 -19.84 -13.27 -23.99
C PRO A 100 -21.22 -13.15 -23.34
N VAL A 101 -22.29 -13.34 -24.13
CA VAL A 101 -23.66 -13.38 -23.61
C VAL A 101 -23.93 -14.77 -23.04
N ILE A 102 -23.77 -14.92 -21.72
CA ILE A 102 -23.91 -16.20 -21.00
C ILE A 102 -24.94 -16.16 -19.87
N SER A 103 -25.65 -15.04 -19.69
CA SER A 103 -26.68 -14.87 -18.64
C SER A 103 -27.75 -15.98 -18.63
N GLY A 104 -28.11 -16.54 -19.79
CA GLY A 104 -29.03 -17.66 -19.90
C GLY A 104 -28.57 -18.98 -19.24
N ARG A 105 -27.29 -19.07 -18.82
CA ARG A 105 -26.72 -20.23 -18.13
C ARG A 105 -26.64 -20.07 -16.62
N LEU A 106 -26.88 -18.86 -16.12
CA LEU A 106 -26.68 -18.48 -14.72
C LEU A 106 -27.46 -19.39 -13.76
N GLU A 107 -28.73 -19.65 -14.05
CA GLU A 107 -29.60 -20.46 -13.19
C GLU A 107 -29.09 -21.90 -13.06
N GLY A 108 -28.65 -22.51 -14.18
CA GLY A 108 -28.07 -23.85 -14.15
C GLY A 108 -26.74 -23.94 -13.39
N ALA A 109 -25.92 -22.89 -13.44
CA ALA A 109 -24.70 -22.81 -12.64
C ALA A 109 -25.01 -22.64 -11.14
N ARG A 110 -26.01 -21.82 -10.79
CA ARG A 110 -26.48 -21.64 -9.42
C ARG A 110 -27.01 -22.92 -8.82
N ASP A 111 -27.86 -23.65 -9.54
CA ASP A 111 -28.45 -24.89 -9.06
C ASP A 111 -27.37 -25.95 -8.78
N LYS A 112 -26.36 -26.07 -9.66
CA LYS A 112 -25.20 -26.96 -9.44
C LYS A 112 -24.39 -26.58 -8.22
N ALA A 113 -24.05 -25.30 -8.07
CA ALA A 113 -23.25 -24.83 -6.94
C ALA A 113 -23.97 -25.05 -5.60
N LEU A 114 -25.27 -24.78 -5.55
CA LEU A 114 -26.10 -25.03 -4.35
C LEU A 114 -26.26 -26.52 -4.05
N ALA A 115 -26.19 -27.39 -5.06
CA ALA A 115 -26.11 -28.84 -4.91
C ALA A 115 -24.69 -29.36 -4.56
N GLY A 116 -23.68 -28.48 -4.50
CA GLY A 116 -22.30 -28.80 -4.17
C GLY A 116 -21.39 -29.14 -5.36
N ASP A 117 -21.89 -29.09 -6.61
CA ASP A 117 -21.10 -29.30 -7.83
C ASP A 117 -20.46 -27.99 -8.32
N TYR A 118 -19.46 -27.51 -7.59
CA TYR A 118 -18.74 -26.28 -7.91
C TYR A 118 -17.92 -26.38 -9.21
N ALA A 119 -17.32 -27.55 -9.47
CA ALA A 119 -16.53 -27.77 -10.68
C ALA A 119 -17.41 -27.77 -11.94
N GLY A 120 -18.57 -28.44 -11.90
CA GLY A 120 -19.53 -28.42 -12.98
C GLY A 120 -20.17 -27.05 -13.17
N ALA A 121 -20.50 -26.35 -12.07
CA ALA A 121 -21.00 -24.98 -12.14
C ALA A 121 -20.01 -24.04 -12.85
N ASN A 122 -18.72 -24.07 -12.48
CA ASN A 122 -17.70 -23.23 -13.10
C ASN A 122 -17.53 -23.51 -14.60
N ARG A 123 -17.36 -24.80 -14.95
CA ARG A 123 -17.18 -25.24 -16.33
C ARG A 123 -18.35 -24.82 -17.21
N ASP A 124 -19.58 -25.02 -16.72
CA ASP A 124 -20.77 -24.85 -17.54
C ASP A 124 -21.18 -23.37 -17.66
N PHE A 125 -20.89 -22.54 -16.64
CA PHE A 125 -21.15 -21.10 -16.72
C PHE A 125 -20.30 -20.45 -17.83
N ALA A 126 -18.99 -20.70 -17.80
CA ALA A 126 -18.04 -20.17 -18.77
C ALA A 126 -17.85 -21.04 -20.03
N ALA A 127 -18.75 -22.00 -20.30
CA ALA A 127 -18.60 -22.95 -21.41
C ALA A 127 -18.42 -22.27 -22.77
N GLY A 128 -17.42 -22.69 -23.54
CA GLY A 128 -17.14 -22.13 -24.87
C GLY A 128 -16.49 -20.73 -24.84
N TRP A 129 -16.11 -20.22 -23.67
CA TRP A 129 -15.28 -19.03 -23.54
C TRP A 129 -13.84 -19.41 -23.17
N SER A 130 -12.88 -18.63 -23.66
CA SER A 130 -11.49 -18.72 -23.26
C SER A 130 -11.02 -17.36 -22.78
N LEU A 131 -10.26 -17.38 -21.69
CA LEU A 131 -9.69 -16.21 -21.06
C LEU A 131 -8.87 -15.40 -22.08
N ARG A 132 -9.14 -14.09 -22.15
CA ARG A 132 -8.39 -13.16 -23.00
C ARG A 132 -7.59 -12.20 -22.13
N TRP A 133 -6.34 -11.95 -22.53
CA TRP A 133 -5.46 -11.01 -21.86
C TRP A 133 -5.75 -9.57 -22.32
N THR A 134 -5.55 -8.63 -21.41
CA THR A 134 -5.44 -7.19 -21.67
C THR A 134 -4.27 -6.87 -22.60
N GLN A 135 -4.28 -5.70 -23.21
CA GLN A 135 -3.15 -5.22 -24.00
C GLN A 135 -1.96 -4.92 -23.10
N ALA A 136 -0.78 -5.40 -23.49
CA ALA A 136 0.41 -5.30 -22.65
C ALA A 136 1.03 -3.91 -22.74
N TYR A 137 1.24 -3.24 -21.61
CA TYR A 137 1.99 -1.99 -21.55
C TYR A 137 3.46 -2.20 -21.96
N HIS A 138 4.06 -1.21 -22.64
CA HIS A 138 5.43 -1.32 -23.10
C HIS A 138 6.18 0.03 -23.11
N PRO A 139 7.53 0.01 -23.00
CA PRO A 139 8.35 1.20 -23.18
C PRO A 139 8.31 1.70 -24.63
N ALA A 140 8.60 2.99 -24.84
CA ALA A 140 8.73 3.53 -26.19
C ALA A 140 10.04 3.07 -26.83
N TYR A 141 11.19 3.48 -26.27
CA TYR A 141 12.54 3.13 -26.71
C TYR A 141 13.60 3.66 -25.74
N GLU A 142 14.86 3.25 -25.93
CA GLU A 142 16.02 3.83 -25.26
C GLU A 142 16.65 4.93 -26.13
N LEU A 143 16.70 6.15 -25.61
CA LEU A 143 17.50 7.25 -26.15
C LEU A 143 18.94 7.11 -25.64
N ARG A 144 19.92 7.11 -26.55
CA ARG A 144 21.35 7.04 -26.25
C ARG A 144 22.02 8.38 -26.49
N ILE A 145 22.81 8.83 -25.52
CA ILE A 145 23.59 10.07 -25.61
C ILE A 145 25.05 9.71 -25.32
N GLU A 146 25.83 9.59 -26.38
CA GLU A 146 27.25 9.25 -26.30
C GLU A 146 28.07 10.53 -26.15
N THR A 147 29.05 10.54 -25.25
CA THR A 147 30.04 11.62 -25.12
C THR A 147 31.41 11.07 -25.53
N PRO A 148 31.78 11.13 -26.82
CA PRO A 148 33.01 10.53 -27.32
C PRO A 148 34.26 11.14 -26.70
N GLY A 149 35.31 10.33 -26.56
CA GLY A 149 36.62 10.79 -26.09
C GLY A 149 36.74 11.02 -24.58
N MET A 150 35.70 10.75 -23.80
CA MET A 150 35.79 10.78 -22.34
C MET A 150 36.45 9.51 -21.81
N THR A 151 37.65 9.65 -21.24
CA THR A 151 38.48 8.52 -20.77
C THR A 151 38.68 8.49 -19.26
N THR A 152 38.47 9.61 -18.56
CA THR A 152 38.59 9.72 -17.10
C THR A 152 37.29 10.22 -16.49
N VAL A 153 36.89 9.61 -15.37
CA VAL A 153 35.69 9.94 -14.60
C VAL A 153 36.02 9.79 -13.13
N ASP A 154 36.02 10.91 -12.40
CA ASP A 154 36.23 10.97 -10.97
C ASP A 154 34.99 11.54 -10.26
N ASN A 155 34.90 11.32 -8.94
CA ASN A 155 33.88 11.91 -8.07
C ASN A 155 32.44 11.72 -8.55
N TYR A 156 32.11 10.63 -9.26
CA TYR A 156 30.77 10.45 -9.82
C TYR A 156 29.68 10.42 -8.73
N GLY A 157 28.56 11.09 -9.01
CA GLY A 157 27.33 10.93 -8.25
C GLY A 157 26.08 11.19 -9.10
N ARG A 158 24.97 10.55 -8.73
CA ARG A 158 23.64 10.79 -9.28
C ARG A 158 22.62 11.02 -8.18
N VAL A 159 21.64 11.88 -8.44
CA VAL A 159 20.65 12.35 -7.47
C VAL A 159 19.26 12.35 -8.10
N THR A 160 18.23 11.97 -7.33
CA THR A 160 16.85 12.35 -7.61
C THR A 160 16.38 13.26 -6.48
N ASP A 161 15.94 14.47 -6.80
CA ASP A 161 15.28 15.37 -5.86
C ASP A 161 13.76 15.19 -5.97
N PHE A 162 13.14 14.60 -4.95
CA PHE A 162 11.72 14.29 -4.97
C PHE A 162 10.84 15.53 -4.91
N ARG A 163 11.34 16.64 -4.34
CA ARG A 163 10.61 17.91 -4.25
C ARG A 163 10.51 18.62 -5.60
N THR A 164 11.48 18.40 -6.49
CA THR A 164 11.54 19.07 -7.80
C THR A 164 11.28 18.13 -8.98
N GLY A 165 11.34 16.82 -8.77
CA GLY A 165 11.22 15.81 -9.83
C GLY A 165 12.43 15.73 -10.76
N GLU A 166 13.53 16.41 -10.41
CA GLU A 166 14.76 16.46 -11.21
C GLU A 166 15.69 15.31 -10.84
N VAL A 167 16.13 14.59 -11.87
CA VAL A 167 17.21 13.61 -11.81
C VAL A 167 18.46 14.27 -12.36
N SER A 168 19.59 14.18 -11.65
CA SER A 168 20.87 14.72 -12.11
C SER A 168 22.00 13.72 -11.92
N SER A 169 23.02 13.81 -12.77
CA SER A 169 24.29 13.13 -12.59
C SER A 169 25.43 14.11 -12.83
N SER A 170 26.48 14.00 -12.02
CA SER A 170 27.65 14.85 -12.09
C SER A 170 28.92 14.06 -11.81
N TRP A 171 29.98 14.42 -12.50
CA TRP A 171 31.30 13.83 -12.37
C TRP A 171 32.36 14.87 -12.70
N THR A 172 33.60 14.57 -12.38
CA THR A 172 34.74 15.42 -12.72
C THR A 172 35.69 14.72 -13.66
N ASP A 173 36.35 15.49 -14.51
CA ASP A 173 37.58 15.11 -15.21
C ASP A 173 38.70 16.12 -14.88
N GLN A 174 39.81 16.05 -15.61
CA GLN A 174 40.93 16.99 -15.46
C GLN A 174 40.59 18.46 -15.79
N TYR A 175 39.43 18.74 -16.40
CA TYR A 175 38.97 20.06 -16.80
C TYR A 175 37.89 20.63 -15.88
N GLY A 176 37.25 19.81 -15.05
CA GLY A 176 36.29 20.25 -14.04
C GLY A 176 35.00 19.43 -14.03
N ILE A 177 33.90 20.08 -13.65
CA ILE A 177 32.62 19.42 -13.36
C ILE A 177 31.75 19.30 -14.61
N TRP A 178 31.33 18.10 -14.94
CA TRP A 178 30.29 17.81 -15.91
C TRP A 178 28.95 17.61 -15.21
N THR A 179 27.85 17.93 -15.90
CA THR A 179 26.50 17.74 -15.35
C THR A 179 25.52 17.32 -16.44
N ARG A 180 24.72 16.29 -16.15
CA ARG A 180 23.46 15.99 -16.82
C ARG A 180 22.32 16.18 -15.85
N ARG A 181 21.19 16.66 -16.36
CA ARG A 181 19.98 16.82 -15.56
C ARG A 181 18.74 16.68 -16.41
N ALA A 182 17.71 16.06 -15.86
CA ALA A 182 16.46 15.81 -16.54
C ALA A 182 15.26 15.85 -15.59
N PHE A 183 14.11 16.24 -16.12
CA PHE A 183 12.82 16.15 -15.45
C PHE A 183 11.73 16.00 -16.50
N VAL A 184 10.55 15.56 -16.07
CA VAL A 184 9.37 15.50 -16.95
C VAL A 184 8.43 16.65 -16.59
N SER A 185 8.32 17.64 -17.49
CA SER A 185 7.52 18.85 -17.26
C SER A 185 6.04 18.51 -17.14
N ARG A 186 5.41 18.97 -16.05
CA ARG A 186 3.95 18.96 -15.86
C ARG A 186 3.28 20.03 -16.71
N THR A 187 3.94 21.17 -16.88
CA THR A 187 3.42 22.34 -17.59
C THR A 187 3.36 22.09 -19.10
N ASP A 188 4.46 21.60 -19.67
CA ASP A 188 4.65 21.52 -21.13
C ASP A 188 4.43 20.12 -21.71
N LYS A 189 4.24 19.13 -20.82
CA LYS A 189 4.09 17.71 -21.16
C LYS A 189 5.24 17.21 -22.04
N VAL A 190 6.47 17.38 -21.54
CA VAL A 190 7.70 17.09 -22.28
C VAL A 190 8.78 16.58 -21.33
N ILE A 191 9.57 15.62 -21.80
CA ILE A 191 10.78 15.16 -21.10
C ILE A 191 11.90 16.13 -21.47
N VAL A 192 12.47 16.81 -20.48
CA VAL A 192 13.53 17.81 -20.64
C VAL A 192 14.84 17.21 -20.15
N HIS A 193 15.89 17.28 -20.95
CA HIS A 193 17.23 16.80 -20.56
C HIS A 193 18.29 17.81 -21.03
N GLU A 194 19.18 18.23 -20.13
CA GLU A 194 20.31 19.10 -20.45
C GLU A 194 21.65 18.44 -20.12
N LEU A 195 22.62 18.66 -21.00
CA LEU A 195 24.03 18.31 -20.80
C LEU A 195 24.87 19.59 -20.79
N ILE A 196 25.63 19.77 -19.70
CA ILE A 196 26.50 20.92 -19.44
C ILE A 196 27.96 20.39 -19.29
N PRO A 197 28.92 20.93 -20.06
CA PRO A 197 30.31 20.51 -19.98
C PRO A 197 31.03 21.21 -18.81
N ALA A 198 32.24 20.74 -18.51
CA ALA A 198 33.14 21.46 -17.62
C ALA A 198 33.41 22.91 -18.10
N SER A 199 33.70 23.81 -17.16
CA SER A 199 33.90 25.23 -17.45
C SER A 199 34.96 25.43 -18.55
N GLY A 200 34.64 26.23 -19.57
CA GLY A 200 35.53 26.47 -20.71
C GLY A 200 35.66 25.31 -21.72
N ARG A 201 34.89 24.22 -21.53
CA ARG A 201 34.81 23.09 -22.47
C ARG A 201 33.52 23.16 -23.29
N THR A 202 33.45 22.31 -24.30
CA THR A 202 32.27 22.11 -25.13
C THR A 202 31.77 20.67 -25.04
N VAL A 203 30.50 20.47 -25.36
CA VAL A 203 29.86 19.19 -25.55
C VAL A 203 30.00 18.80 -27.02
N ASP A 204 30.61 17.65 -27.24
CA ASP A 204 30.57 16.90 -28.49
C ASP A 204 29.82 15.60 -28.16
N THR A 205 28.69 15.35 -28.83
CA THR A 205 27.82 14.22 -28.51
C THR A 205 27.09 13.68 -29.72
N ALA A 206 26.82 12.38 -29.72
CA ALA A 206 25.98 11.72 -30.70
C ALA A 206 24.72 11.19 -30.02
N LEU A 207 23.57 11.45 -30.64
CA LEU A 207 22.27 10.96 -30.20
C LEU A 207 21.75 9.90 -31.17
N SER A 208 21.30 8.78 -30.61
CA SER A 208 20.71 7.67 -31.37
C SER A 208 19.56 7.03 -30.61
N VAL A 209 18.74 6.29 -31.33
CA VAL A 209 17.65 5.48 -30.77
C VAL A 209 18.07 4.01 -30.75
N HIS A 210 17.73 3.34 -29.65
CA HIS A 210 17.88 1.89 -29.51
C HIS A 210 16.52 1.24 -29.18
N THR A 211 16.11 0.29 -30.02
CA THR A 211 14.80 -0.38 -29.93
C THR A 211 14.87 -1.82 -29.43
N ALA A 212 16.05 -2.44 -29.45
CA ALA A 212 16.25 -3.85 -29.06
C ALA A 212 16.27 -4.02 -27.53
N LEU A 213 15.20 -3.58 -26.88
CA LEU A 213 14.92 -3.80 -25.47
C LEU A 213 14.47 -5.24 -25.23
N ASP A 214 14.68 -5.73 -24.02
CA ASP A 214 14.34 -7.10 -23.65
C ASP A 214 12.86 -7.40 -23.93
N GLY A 215 12.60 -8.55 -24.55
CA GLY A 215 11.26 -9.02 -24.87
C GLY A 215 10.59 -8.37 -26.08
N LEU A 216 11.31 -7.55 -26.87
CA LEU A 216 10.75 -6.90 -28.07
C LEU A 216 10.00 -7.91 -28.98
N PRO A 217 8.70 -7.70 -29.27
CA PRO A 217 7.96 -8.59 -30.15
C PRO A 217 8.41 -8.45 -31.62
N THR A 218 8.48 -9.59 -32.32
CA THR A 218 8.86 -9.65 -33.74
C THR A 218 7.81 -9.07 -34.69
N SER A 219 6.60 -8.81 -34.19
CA SER A 219 5.48 -8.27 -34.95
C SER A 219 5.51 -6.75 -35.11
N LEU A 220 6.43 -6.05 -34.43
CA LEU A 220 6.60 -4.61 -34.60
C LEU A 220 7.64 -4.28 -35.67
N SER A 221 7.43 -3.16 -36.35
CA SER A 221 8.42 -2.57 -37.26
C SER A 221 8.77 -1.15 -36.83
N PHE A 222 10.04 -0.79 -36.99
CA PHE A 222 10.58 0.50 -36.58
C PHE A 222 11.18 1.27 -37.74
N THR A 223 11.00 2.58 -37.74
CA THR A 223 11.71 3.51 -38.63
C THR A 223 12.28 4.64 -37.79
N THR A 224 13.58 4.91 -37.97
CA THR A 224 14.27 6.02 -37.32
C THR A 224 14.60 7.08 -38.35
N ARG A 225 14.33 8.35 -38.04
CA ARG A 225 14.63 9.49 -38.91
C ARG A 225 15.35 10.58 -38.12
N ALA A 226 16.42 11.11 -38.69
CA ALA A 226 17.15 12.25 -38.14
C ALA A 226 17.12 13.40 -39.16
N THR A 227 16.76 14.60 -38.71
CA THR A 227 16.71 15.81 -39.56
C THR A 227 17.23 17.03 -38.81
N VAL A 228 17.59 18.08 -39.55
CA VAL A 228 17.95 19.39 -39.00
C VAL A 228 17.11 20.46 -39.67
N THR A 229 16.37 21.23 -38.88
CA THR A 229 15.47 22.29 -39.35
C THR A 229 15.56 23.48 -38.39
N GLY A 230 15.75 24.69 -38.92
CA GLY A 230 15.82 25.91 -38.10
C GLY A 230 16.96 25.90 -37.06
N GLY A 231 18.08 25.23 -37.39
CA GLY A 231 19.24 25.08 -36.49
C GLY A 231 19.05 24.08 -35.34
N SER A 232 17.88 23.47 -35.21
CA SER A 232 17.61 22.37 -34.27
C SER A 232 17.66 21.01 -34.99
N GLY A 233 18.14 19.98 -34.29
CA GLY A 233 18.01 18.58 -34.73
C GLY A 233 16.68 17.98 -34.29
N TYR A 234 16.15 17.02 -35.04
CA TYR A 234 15.00 16.21 -34.67
C TYR A 234 15.33 14.75 -34.92
N LEU A 235 15.28 13.95 -33.85
CA LEU A 235 15.46 12.50 -33.87
C LEU A 235 14.12 11.83 -33.59
N ASN A 236 13.59 11.12 -34.57
CA ASN A 236 12.32 10.42 -34.50
C ASN A 236 12.53 8.90 -34.40
N LEU A 237 11.72 8.24 -33.60
CA LEU A 237 11.39 6.83 -33.76
C LEU A 237 9.90 6.69 -34.08
N ARG A 238 9.59 5.89 -35.10
CA ARG A 238 8.24 5.45 -35.43
C ARG A 238 8.13 3.94 -35.28
N GLY A 239 7.21 3.46 -34.44
CA GLY A 239 6.91 2.04 -34.22
C GLY A 239 5.51 1.67 -34.68
N THR A 240 5.39 0.81 -35.69
CA THR A 240 4.09 0.38 -36.24
C THR A 240 3.60 -0.88 -35.56
N TYR A 241 2.35 -0.88 -35.10
CA TYR A 241 1.71 -2.04 -34.49
C TYR A 241 1.14 -3.02 -35.54
N PRO A 242 0.82 -4.26 -35.16
CA PRO A 242 0.17 -5.21 -36.06
C PRO A 242 -1.16 -4.69 -36.60
N SER A 243 -1.35 -4.76 -37.92
CA SER A 243 -2.56 -4.28 -38.58
C SER A 243 -3.82 -5.01 -38.08
N GLY A 244 -4.89 -4.27 -37.83
CA GLY A 244 -6.20 -4.82 -37.46
C GLY A 244 -6.33 -5.32 -36.02
N GLN A 245 -5.35 -5.05 -35.15
CA GLN A 245 -5.39 -5.47 -33.74
C GLN A 245 -5.70 -4.32 -32.76
N GLY A 246 -5.81 -3.09 -33.25
CA GLY A 246 -6.09 -1.89 -32.46
C GLY A 246 -5.41 -0.67 -33.08
N ALA A 247 -4.77 0.16 -32.26
CA ALA A 247 -4.08 1.37 -32.71
C ALA A 247 -3.04 1.09 -33.81
N PHE A 248 -2.76 2.10 -34.63
CA PHE A 248 -1.89 2.00 -35.80
C PHE A 248 -0.39 1.99 -35.43
N GLY A 249 0.02 2.80 -34.45
CA GLY A 249 1.41 2.83 -33.99
C GLY A 249 1.71 3.94 -33.00
N TYR A 250 2.99 4.17 -32.74
CA TYR A 250 3.46 5.21 -31.84
C TYR A 250 4.73 5.90 -32.36
N GLU A 251 4.95 7.12 -31.89
CA GLU A 251 6.13 7.92 -32.22
C GLU A 251 6.76 8.50 -30.95
N GLY A 252 8.07 8.63 -30.96
CA GLY A 252 8.75 9.61 -30.12
C GLY A 252 9.65 10.52 -30.94
N VAL A 253 9.67 11.78 -30.55
CA VAL A 253 10.46 12.81 -31.21
C VAL A 253 11.27 13.55 -30.15
N THR A 254 12.57 13.60 -30.35
CA THR A 254 13.49 14.41 -29.55
C THR A 254 13.99 15.58 -30.37
N ARG A 255 13.64 16.80 -29.96
CA ARG A 255 14.23 18.03 -30.48
C ARG A 255 15.55 18.29 -29.76
N VAL A 256 16.63 18.48 -30.52
CA VAL A 256 18.00 18.70 -30.07
C VAL A 256 18.40 20.14 -30.34
N VAL A 257 18.68 20.90 -29.28
CA VAL A 257 19.07 22.31 -29.35
C VAL A 257 20.47 22.46 -28.78
N ALA A 258 21.41 22.92 -29.61
CA ALA A 258 22.77 23.24 -29.21
C ALA A 258 22.93 24.76 -29.10
N SER A 259 23.55 25.23 -28.02
CA SER A 259 23.86 26.65 -27.82
C SER A 259 25.35 26.87 -27.61
N GLY A 260 25.86 28.07 -27.90
CA GLY A 260 27.27 28.43 -27.79
C GLY A 260 27.91 28.81 -29.12
N ALA A 261 29.03 29.55 -29.04
CA ALA A 261 29.73 30.03 -30.24
C ALA A 261 30.32 28.86 -31.05
N GLY A 262 29.90 28.76 -32.32
CA GLY A 262 30.34 27.69 -33.22
C GLY A 262 29.73 26.32 -32.95
N ALA A 263 28.68 26.25 -32.13
CA ALA A 263 27.91 25.02 -31.92
C ALA A 263 27.22 24.60 -33.23
N THR A 264 27.25 23.31 -33.53
CA THR A 264 26.60 22.75 -34.73
C THR A 264 25.76 21.54 -34.39
N VAL A 265 24.67 21.36 -35.14
CA VAL A 265 23.84 20.16 -35.11
C VAL A 265 23.78 19.63 -36.54
N THR A 266 24.18 18.37 -36.73
CA THR A 266 24.26 17.72 -38.05
C THR A 266 23.65 16.32 -38.00
N VAL A 267 23.34 15.77 -39.16
CA VAL A 267 22.81 14.40 -39.30
C VAL A 267 23.91 13.49 -39.84
N ASN A 268 24.09 12.32 -39.22
CA ASN A 268 24.88 11.23 -39.77
C ASN A 268 24.04 9.95 -39.79
N GLY A 269 23.48 9.61 -40.96
CA GLY A 269 22.54 8.50 -41.09
C GLY A 269 21.29 8.72 -40.21
N SER A 270 21.06 7.82 -39.27
CA SER A 270 19.95 7.91 -38.29
C SER A 270 20.36 8.52 -36.95
N THR A 271 21.48 9.24 -36.89
CA THR A 271 22.01 9.86 -35.67
C THR A 271 22.07 11.37 -35.80
N ILE A 272 21.86 12.08 -34.68
CA ILE A 272 22.12 13.51 -34.57
C ILE A 272 23.49 13.69 -33.93
N VAL A 273 24.37 14.45 -34.57
CA VAL A 273 25.70 14.78 -34.06
C VAL A 273 25.72 16.24 -33.69
N VAL A 274 26.03 16.52 -32.43
CA VAL A 274 26.25 17.87 -31.90
C VAL A 274 27.73 18.07 -31.66
N ALA A 275 28.27 19.18 -32.12
CA ALA A 275 29.67 19.54 -31.89
C ALA A 275 29.81 20.96 -31.34
N ARG A 276 30.83 21.15 -30.50
CA ARG A 276 31.25 22.45 -29.95
C ARG A 276 30.16 23.22 -29.19
N ALA A 277 29.21 22.52 -28.58
CA ALA A 277 28.10 23.17 -27.87
C ALA A 277 28.53 23.58 -26.45
N ALA A 278 28.23 24.80 -26.02
CA ALA A 278 28.33 25.20 -24.62
C ALA A 278 27.27 24.51 -23.76
N ARG A 279 26.09 24.20 -24.33
CA ARG A 279 25.03 23.40 -23.71
C ARG A 279 24.23 22.66 -24.78
N VAL A 280 23.73 21.48 -24.43
CA VAL A 280 22.80 20.71 -25.25
C VAL A 280 21.51 20.50 -24.48
N LEU A 281 20.38 20.94 -25.05
CA LEU A 281 19.04 20.72 -24.51
C LEU A 281 18.28 19.74 -25.42
N LEU A 282 17.66 18.75 -24.81
CA LEU A 282 16.81 17.77 -25.45
C LEU A 282 15.39 17.92 -24.92
N LEU A 283 14.43 18.02 -25.84
CA LEU A 283 13.00 18.08 -25.53
C LEU A 283 12.33 16.90 -26.23
N THR A 284 11.77 15.97 -25.46
CA THR A 284 11.19 14.74 -26.01
C THR A 284 9.70 14.64 -25.72
N LYS A 285 8.92 14.39 -26.78
CA LYS A 285 7.50 14.02 -26.69
C LYS A 285 7.27 12.66 -27.34
N LEU A 286 6.26 11.97 -26.84
CA LEU A 286 5.77 10.67 -27.28
C LEU A 286 4.29 10.81 -27.64
N GLY A 287 3.82 10.00 -28.59
CA GLY A 287 2.43 9.96 -29.02
C GLY A 287 2.04 8.58 -29.55
N ARG A 288 0.77 8.22 -29.36
CA ARG A 288 0.12 7.04 -29.93
C ARG A 288 -0.90 7.48 -30.97
N TYR A 289 -1.02 6.72 -32.05
CA TYR A 289 -1.83 7.08 -33.21
C TYR A 289 -2.79 5.95 -33.59
N GLU A 290 -4.04 6.33 -33.86
CA GLU A 290 -5.09 5.43 -34.33
C GLU A 290 -5.06 5.26 -35.86
N SER A 291 -4.41 6.16 -36.60
CA SER A 291 -4.30 6.11 -38.06
C SER A 291 -3.00 6.73 -38.58
N SER A 292 -2.64 6.40 -39.82
CA SER A 292 -1.50 7.02 -40.51
C SER A 292 -1.70 8.51 -40.76
N THR A 293 -2.91 8.97 -41.06
CA THR A 293 -3.19 10.39 -41.32
C THR A 293 -2.85 11.29 -40.14
N GLY A 294 -3.23 10.89 -38.92
CA GLY A 294 -2.87 11.64 -37.71
C GLY A 294 -1.35 11.66 -37.48
N TRP A 295 -0.70 10.54 -37.78
CA TRP A 295 0.74 10.39 -37.62
C TRP A 295 1.56 11.21 -38.64
N ASP A 296 1.19 11.17 -39.91
CA ASP A 296 1.90 11.84 -41.00
C ASP A 296 1.73 13.36 -40.99
N SER A 297 0.82 13.89 -40.17
CA SER A 297 0.73 15.33 -39.88
C SER A 297 1.86 15.86 -38.98
N GLU A 298 2.74 14.98 -38.47
CA GLU A 298 3.89 15.29 -37.61
C GLU A 298 3.59 16.24 -36.42
N PRO A 299 2.51 16.00 -35.63
CA PRO A 299 2.06 16.97 -34.63
C PRO A 299 3.09 17.20 -33.51
N LEU A 300 3.90 16.18 -33.18
CA LEU A 300 4.94 16.30 -32.15
C LEU A 300 6.05 17.26 -32.56
N HIS A 301 6.38 17.38 -33.85
CA HIS A 301 7.37 18.35 -34.35
C HIS A 301 6.90 19.78 -34.10
N ALA A 302 5.65 20.08 -34.48
CA ALA A 302 5.06 21.40 -34.27
C ALA A 302 5.00 21.76 -32.77
N GLN A 303 4.57 20.81 -31.92
CA GLN A 303 4.51 21.02 -30.48
C GLN A 303 5.90 21.28 -29.87
N LEU A 304 6.93 20.52 -30.28
CA LEU A 304 8.29 20.69 -29.79
C LEU A 304 8.93 21.99 -30.29
N ALA A 305 8.65 22.40 -31.52
CA ALA A 305 9.14 23.64 -32.10
C ALA A 305 8.60 24.88 -31.37
N ALA A 306 7.38 24.81 -30.85
CA ALA A 306 6.73 25.88 -30.10
C ALA A 306 7.27 26.09 -28.67
N LEU A 307 8.00 25.12 -28.13
CA LEU A 307 8.55 25.21 -26.77
C LEU A 307 9.77 26.14 -26.71
N GLY A 308 9.89 26.86 -25.59
CA GLY A 308 11.10 27.58 -25.22
C GLY A 308 12.28 26.62 -24.99
N THR A 309 13.50 27.14 -25.12
CA THR A 309 14.73 26.34 -25.05
C THR A 309 15.62 26.70 -23.86
N ASP A 310 15.04 27.31 -22.82
CA ASP A 310 15.74 27.60 -21.57
C ASP A 310 15.35 26.60 -20.49
N TYR A 311 16.32 25.79 -20.06
CA TYR A 311 16.10 24.73 -19.08
C TYR A 311 15.57 25.27 -17.74
N VAL A 312 16.13 26.40 -17.27
CA VAL A 312 15.80 26.98 -15.97
C VAL A 312 14.35 27.44 -15.93
N THR A 313 13.88 28.05 -17.02
CA THR A 313 12.48 28.49 -17.18
C THR A 313 11.54 27.27 -17.18
N LEU A 314 11.79 26.27 -18.02
CA LEU A 314 10.96 25.04 -18.08
C LEU A 314 10.90 24.33 -16.72
N ARG A 315 12.05 24.23 -16.03
CA ARG A 315 12.14 23.62 -14.70
C ARG A 315 11.35 24.41 -13.67
N SER A 316 11.49 25.73 -13.62
CA SER A 316 10.81 26.53 -12.59
C SER A 316 9.29 26.45 -12.69
N GLN A 317 8.74 26.41 -13.91
CA GLN A 317 7.32 26.21 -14.16
C GLN A 317 6.84 24.83 -13.71
N HIS A 318 7.59 23.77 -14.03
CA HIS A 318 7.29 22.41 -13.56
C HIS A 318 7.37 22.30 -12.04
N THR A 319 8.47 22.77 -11.44
CA THR A 319 8.73 22.67 -10.00
C THR A 319 7.64 23.35 -9.20
N ALA A 320 7.11 24.50 -9.65
CA ALA A 320 6.01 25.17 -8.96
C ALA A 320 4.77 24.27 -8.80
N LEU A 321 4.41 23.50 -9.84
CA LEU A 321 3.28 22.57 -9.78
C LEU A 321 3.62 21.30 -8.97
N HIS A 322 4.82 20.75 -9.17
CA HIS A 322 5.22 19.49 -8.55
C HIS A 322 5.45 19.64 -7.03
N THR A 323 6.21 20.65 -6.60
CA THR A 323 6.49 20.89 -5.18
C THR A 323 5.20 21.17 -4.40
N ALA A 324 4.24 21.89 -5.01
CA ALA A 324 2.95 22.17 -4.38
C ALA A 324 2.12 20.90 -4.06
N LEU A 325 2.35 19.79 -4.77
CA LEU A 325 1.78 18.48 -4.46
C LEU A 325 2.65 17.73 -3.45
N TYR A 326 3.95 17.67 -3.71
CA TYR A 326 4.89 16.87 -2.93
C TYR A 326 4.99 17.33 -1.47
N ASP A 327 4.99 18.64 -1.21
CA ASP A 327 5.18 19.19 0.14
C ASP A 327 3.93 19.09 1.03
N ARG A 328 2.78 18.63 0.50
CA ARG A 328 1.52 18.62 1.26
C ARG A 328 1.55 17.68 2.45
N SER A 329 2.34 16.62 2.38
CA SER A 329 2.54 15.63 3.44
C SER A 329 4.02 15.27 3.57
N GLY A 330 4.42 14.72 4.71
CA GLY A 330 5.78 14.28 4.99
C GLY A 330 5.83 13.43 6.25
N ILE A 331 6.92 12.70 6.42
CA ILE A 331 7.20 11.96 7.66
C ILE A 331 8.61 12.25 8.15
N ASP A 332 8.76 12.32 9.47
CA ASP A 332 10.04 12.32 10.18
C ASP A 332 9.97 11.19 11.23
N LEU A 333 10.76 10.14 11.05
CA LEU A 333 10.82 8.99 11.96
C LEU A 333 11.93 9.16 13.02
N ASN A 334 12.33 10.40 13.29
CA ASN A 334 13.43 10.76 14.18
C ASN A 334 14.75 10.07 13.77
N VAL A 335 15.01 9.99 12.46
CA VAL A 335 16.21 9.37 11.88
C VAL A 335 17.44 10.25 12.18
N PRO A 336 18.56 9.67 12.64
CA PRO A 336 19.79 10.42 12.85
C PRO A 336 20.24 11.16 11.58
N PRO A 337 20.73 12.42 11.68
CA PRO A 337 21.19 13.16 10.51
C PRO A 337 22.30 12.46 9.70
N ALA A 338 23.15 11.65 10.36
CA ALA A 338 24.19 10.86 9.68
C ALA A 338 23.58 9.79 8.75
N ASP A 339 22.51 9.13 9.18
CA ASP A 339 21.83 8.08 8.41
C ASP A 339 21.07 8.65 7.21
N ARG A 340 20.52 9.88 7.34
CA ARG A 340 19.91 10.60 6.21
C ARG A 340 20.90 10.95 5.11
N ARG A 341 22.20 10.94 5.40
CA ARG A 341 23.27 11.19 4.43
C ARG A 341 23.80 9.93 3.74
N LEU A 342 23.32 8.74 4.10
CA LEU A 342 23.73 7.50 3.43
C LEU A 342 23.16 7.43 2.00
N SER A 343 23.94 6.87 1.09
CA SER A 343 23.48 6.54 -0.27
C SER A 343 22.43 5.45 -0.25
N VAL A 344 21.63 5.36 -1.32
CA VAL A 344 20.63 4.30 -1.46
C VAL A 344 21.25 2.90 -1.42
N THR A 345 22.44 2.72 -2.02
CA THR A 345 23.19 1.46 -1.96
C THR A 345 23.60 1.11 -0.52
N GLU A 346 24.03 2.08 0.29
CA GLU A 346 24.39 1.84 1.69
C GLU A 346 23.17 1.48 2.55
N LEU A 347 22.04 2.17 2.37
CA LEU A 347 20.78 1.87 3.07
C LEU A 347 20.28 0.46 2.76
N ILE A 348 20.24 0.08 1.47
CA ILE A 348 19.84 -1.28 1.05
C ILE A 348 20.82 -2.32 1.58
N THR A 349 22.12 -2.04 1.56
CA THR A 349 23.14 -2.96 2.11
C THR A 349 22.94 -3.16 3.61
N ARG A 350 22.67 -2.09 4.36
CA ARG A 350 22.42 -2.15 5.81
C ARG A 350 21.16 -2.96 6.13
N GLN A 351 20.06 -2.72 5.42
CA GLN A 351 18.83 -3.51 5.56
C GLN A 351 19.04 -5.00 5.23
N ASN A 352 19.81 -5.30 4.18
CA ASN A 352 20.08 -6.68 3.79
C ASN A 352 21.06 -7.42 4.73
N ALA A 353 21.87 -6.68 5.49
CA ALA A 353 22.74 -7.22 6.53
C ALA A 353 21.98 -7.58 7.81
N GLU A 354 20.90 -6.84 8.14
CA GLU A 354 20.01 -7.13 9.26
C GLU A 354 18.55 -7.21 8.78
N ARG A 355 18.14 -8.40 8.34
CA ARG A 355 16.83 -8.63 7.69
C ARG A 355 15.65 -8.69 8.65
N SER A 356 15.89 -8.87 9.95
CA SER A 356 14.81 -9.03 10.94
C SER A 356 14.30 -7.71 11.52
N VAL A 357 15.04 -6.62 11.30
CA VAL A 357 14.74 -5.28 11.79
C VAL A 357 14.64 -4.32 10.61
N ILE A 358 13.60 -3.49 10.60
CA ILE A 358 13.44 -2.46 9.57
C ILE A 358 14.47 -1.34 9.81
N ASP A 359 15.23 -1.02 8.78
CA ASP A 359 16.04 0.18 8.74
C ASP A 359 15.16 1.43 8.65
N THR A 360 15.09 2.21 9.73
CA THR A 360 14.21 3.38 9.83
C THR A 360 14.55 4.46 8.80
N ALA A 361 15.82 4.62 8.41
CA ALA A 361 16.22 5.58 7.40
C ALA A 361 15.77 5.15 6.00
N LEU A 362 15.84 3.85 5.71
CA LEU A 362 15.26 3.29 4.48
C LEU A 362 13.73 3.41 4.46
N LEU A 363 13.05 3.13 5.58
CA LEU A 363 11.59 3.27 5.68
C LEU A 363 11.13 4.72 5.49
N GLU A 364 11.81 5.69 6.11
CA GLU A 364 11.55 7.12 5.89
C GLU A 364 11.73 7.49 4.41
N ARG A 365 12.76 6.96 3.75
CA ARG A 365 13.01 7.18 2.32
C ARG A 365 11.97 6.51 1.42
N LEU A 366 11.44 5.35 1.81
CA LEU A 366 10.35 4.66 1.09
C LEU A 366 9.02 5.40 1.23
N TYR A 367 8.76 6.07 2.35
CA TYR A 367 7.62 6.98 2.47
C TYR A 367 7.73 8.15 1.48
N ASP A 368 8.88 8.81 1.45
CA ASP A 368 9.15 9.95 0.58
C ASP A 368 9.10 9.57 -0.91
N SER A 369 9.84 8.53 -1.29
CA SER A 369 9.88 8.04 -2.67
C SER A 369 8.54 7.47 -3.13
N GLY A 370 7.78 6.79 -2.26
CA GLY A 370 6.47 6.25 -2.61
C GLY A 370 5.46 7.31 -3.02
N ARG A 371 5.43 8.44 -2.29
CA ARG A 371 4.63 9.62 -2.65
C ARG A 371 5.12 10.25 -3.94
N TYR A 372 6.44 10.41 -4.09
CA TYR A 372 7.04 10.90 -5.33
C TYR A 372 6.66 10.04 -6.53
N PHE A 373 6.75 8.72 -6.42
CA PHE A 373 6.39 7.80 -7.49
C PHE A 373 4.92 7.87 -7.82
N PHE A 374 4.03 7.92 -6.82
CA PHE A 374 2.61 8.07 -7.05
C PHE A 374 2.31 9.36 -7.84
N ILE A 375 2.83 10.50 -7.38
CA ILE A 375 2.68 11.80 -8.06
C ILE A 375 3.25 11.75 -9.49
N SER A 376 4.37 11.07 -9.70
CA SER A 376 5.09 11.05 -10.98
C SER A 376 4.56 10.02 -11.97
N SER A 377 3.78 9.04 -11.51
CA SER A 377 3.18 7.97 -12.33
C SER A 377 1.66 8.02 -12.40
N SER A 378 1.01 8.91 -11.65
CA SER A 378 -0.45 9.07 -11.64
C SER A 378 -0.83 10.45 -12.17
N GLY A 379 -1.70 10.49 -13.19
CA GLY A 379 -2.11 11.73 -13.87
C GLY A 379 -3.24 11.46 -14.86
N ILE A 380 -2.91 11.09 -16.10
CA ILE A 380 -3.96 10.73 -17.08
C ILE A 380 -4.60 9.36 -16.80
N LEU A 381 -3.89 8.50 -16.07
CA LEU A 381 -4.26 7.18 -15.56
C LEU A 381 -3.58 6.99 -14.19
N PRO A 382 -4.01 6.05 -13.34
CA PRO A 382 -3.29 5.73 -12.11
C PRO A 382 -1.96 5.02 -12.43
N PRO A 383 -1.11 4.74 -11.44
CA PRO A 383 0.08 3.92 -11.66
C PRO A 383 -0.30 2.51 -12.15
N ARG A 384 0.42 2.01 -13.17
CA ARG A 384 0.39 0.60 -13.60
C ARG A 384 1.16 -0.28 -12.60
N LEU A 385 1.26 -1.58 -12.86
CA LEU A 385 2.07 -2.48 -12.02
C LEU A 385 3.54 -2.05 -11.93
N THR A 386 4.11 -1.40 -12.95
CA THR A 386 5.47 -0.81 -12.90
C THR A 386 5.47 0.71 -12.64
N GLY A 387 4.33 1.27 -12.25
CA GLY A 387 4.09 2.71 -12.19
C GLY A 387 3.86 3.27 -13.59
N ILE A 388 4.91 3.81 -14.20
CA ILE A 388 4.97 4.11 -15.65
C ILE A 388 6.34 3.77 -16.24
N TRP A 389 7.21 3.13 -15.47
CA TRP A 389 8.61 2.98 -15.82
C TRP A 389 8.91 1.53 -16.16
N ALA A 390 8.65 1.17 -17.42
CA ALA A 390 9.07 -0.12 -17.97
C ALA A 390 10.38 0.05 -18.74
N GLY A 391 11.26 -0.96 -18.65
CA GLY A 391 12.47 -1.08 -19.48
C GLY A 391 12.49 -2.28 -20.40
N SER A 392 11.41 -3.08 -20.41
CA SER A 392 11.25 -4.29 -21.23
C SER A 392 9.81 -4.41 -21.72
N TRP A 393 9.60 -5.18 -22.79
CA TRP A 393 8.29 -5.43 -23.40
C TRP A 393 7.50 -6.58 -22.76
N GLY A 394 8.14 -7.33 -21.86
CA GLY A 394 7.59 -8.55 -21.26
C GLY A 394 7.33 -8.42 -19.77
N ALA A 395 6.74 -7.30 -19.32
CA ALA A 395 6.42 -7.10 -17.92
C ALA A 395 5.35 -8.10 -17.45
N ALA A 396 5.46 -8.52 -16.19
CA ALA A 396 4.57 -9.52 -15.61
C ALA A 396 3.11 -9.03 -15.63
N TRP A 397 2.18 -9.96 -15.93
CA TRP A 397 0.74 -9.68 -16.02
C TRP A 397 0.41 -8.49 -16.93
N ALA A 398 1.04 -8.44 -18.11
CA ALA A 398 0.81 -7.40 -19.11
C ALA A 398 1.08 -5.95 -18.64
N ASP A 399 1.59 -5.76 -17.41
CA ASP A 399 1.69 -4.46 -16.74
C ASP A 399 0.43 -3.60 -16.89
N ASP A 400 -0.71 -4.27 -16.69
CA ASP A 400 -2.01 -3.64 -16.75
C ASP A 400 -2.46 -3.15 -15.37
N PHE A 401 -3.70 -2.71 -15.25
CA PHE A 401 -4.32 -2.40 -13.98
C PHE A 401 -5.00 -3.68 -13.46
N THR A 402 -4.30 -4.41 -12.59
CA THR A 402 -4.90 -5.51 -11.82
C THR A 402 -5.78 -4.93 -10.73
N THR A 403 -7.09 -5.09 -10.89
CA THR A 403 -8.13 -4.37 -10.11
C THR A 403 -8.63 -5.12 -8.88
N ASP A 404 -8.18 -6.35 -8.67
CA ASP A 404 -8.60 -7.19 -7.54
C ASP A 404 -7.69 -7.13 -6.31
N ALA A 405 -6.62 -6.31 -6.40
CA ALA A 405 -5.78 -5.91 -5.28
C ALA A 405 -4.84 -4.75 -5.64
N ASN A 406 -3.98 -4.93 -6.65
CA ASN A 406 -2.78 -4.09 -6.85
C ASN A 406 -3.09 -2.61 -6.98
N VAL A 407 -3.96 -2.22 -7.92
CA VAL A 407 -4.25 -0.79 -8.14
C VAL A 407 -4.86 -0.14 -6.88
N ASN A 408 -5.71 -0.86 -6.14
CA ASN A 408 -6.32 -0.38 -4.90
C ASN A 408 -5.29 -0.16 -3.80
N LEU A 409 -4.27 -1.02 -3.72
CA LEU A 409 -3.15 -0.86 -2.78
C LEU A 409 -2.25 0.32 -3.20
N GLN A 410 -1.98 0.48 -4.49
CA GLN A 410 -1.16 1.58 -5.01
C GLN A 410 -1.80 2.95 -4.77
N VAL A 411 -3.14 3.05 -4.81
CA VAL A 411 -3.86 4.30 -4.54
C VAL A 411 -4.25 4.49 -3.07
N ALA A 412 -3.95 3.55 -2.17
CA ALA A 412 -4.41 3.55 -0.79
C ALA A 412 -4.05 4.84 -0.01
N GLY A 413 -2.91 5.46 -0.33
CA GLY A 413 -2.48 6.72 0.27
C GLY A 413 -2.99 7.98 -0.45
N GLY A 414 -3.57 7.87 -1.64
CA GLY A 414 -3.80 9.00 -2.54
C GLY A 414 -4.68 10.10 -1.95
N ASN A 415 -5.88 9.74 -1.46
CA ASN A 415 -6.78 10.72 -0.86
C ASN A 415 -6.32 11.18 0.53
N ILE A 416 -5.89 10.25 1.38
CA ILE A 416 -5.54 10.54 2.79
C ILE A 416 -4.21 11.29 2.94
N LEU A 417 -3.33 11.27 1.94
CA LEU A 417 -2.08 12.05 1.90
C LEU A 417 -2.16 13.31 1.02
N ASP A 418 -3.38 13.76 0.71
CA ASP A 418 -3.68 15.02 0.02
C ASP A 418 -3.09 15.10 -1.42
N LEU A 419 -3.09 13.97 -2.11
CA LEU A 419 -2.58 13.80 -3.49
C LEU A 419 -3.73 13.78 -4.52
N THR A 420 -4.74 14.63 -4.33
CA THR A 420 -5.98 14.65 -5.14
C THR A 420 -5.73 14.75 -6.64
N GLU A 421 -4.83 15.62 -7.09
CA GLU A 421 -4.52 15.80 -8.51
C GLU A 421 -3.90 14.54 -9.12
N ALA A 422 -3.17 13.75 -8.33
CA ALA A 422 -2.68 12.46 -8.76
C ALA A 422 -3.80 11.40 -8.79
N MET A 423 -4.82 11.50 -7.93
CA MET A 423 -5.99 10.60 -7.93
C MET A 423 -6.92 10.80 -9.13
N GLU A 424 -6.87 11.92 -9.85
CA GLU A 424 -7.70 12.16 -11.04
C GLU A 424 -7.55 11.04 -12.08
N GLY A 425 -6.33 10.52 -12.27
CA GLY A 425 -6.09 9.40 -13.18
C GLY A 425 -6.88 8.15 -12.79
N TYR A 426 -6.97 7.84 -11.48
CA TYR A 426 -7.79 6.74 -10.99
C TYR A 426 -9.28 6.99 -11.22
N PHE A 427 -9.76 8.21 -10.94
CA PHE A 427 -11.17 8.55 -11.17
C PHE A 427 -11.55 8.44 -12.63
N ASN A 428 -10.69 8.89 -13.55
CA ASN A 428 -10.90 8.75 -14.99
C ASN A 428 -10.92 7.27 -15.40
N LEU A 429 -9.96 6.46 -14.95
CA LEU A 429 -9.93 5.01 -15.24
C LEU A 429 -11.26 4.32 -14.90
N ILE A 430 -11.83 4.64 -13.73
CA ILE A 430 -13.07 4.01 -13.26
C ILE A 430 -14.31 4.58 -13.96
N LEU A 431 -14.46 5.91 -13.99
CA LEU A 431 -15.68 6.54 -14.49
C LEU A 431 -15.82 6.41 -16.01
N ASP A 432 -14.72 6.43 -16.78
CA ASP A 432 -14.75 6.32 -18.23
C ASP A 432 -15.11 4.89 -18.72
N GLN A 433 -15.10 3.90 -17.82
CA GLN A 433 -15.35 2.48 -18.14
C GLN A 433 -16.74 1.97 -17.74
N LEU A 434 -17.60 2.83 -17.17
CA LEU A 434 -18.89 2.41 -16.62
C LEU A 434 -19.83 1.79 -17.68
N ASP A 435 -19.76 2.23 -18.93
CA ASP A 435 -20.55 1.63 -20.03
C ASP A 435 -20.14 0.17 -20.32
N ASP A 436 -18.84 -0.13 -20.21
CA ASP A 436 -18.34 -1.49 -20.33
C ASP A 436 -18.78 -2.35 -19.14
N TRP A 437 -18.81 -1.77 -17.94
CA TRP A 437 -19.27 -2.46 -16.74
C TRP A 437 -20.77 -2.78 -16.78
N ARG A 438 -21.58 -1.91 -17.38
CA ARG A 438 -23.00 -2.19 -17.70
C ARG A 438 -23.12 -3.35 -18.69
N THR A 439 -22.27 -3.36 -19.71
CA THR A 439 -22.22 -4.45 -20.70
C THR A 439 -21.83 -5.78 -20.04
N ASN A 440 -20.89 -5.76 -19.10
CA ASN A 440 -20.52 -6.93 -18.31
C ASN A 440 -21.71 -7.46 -17.50
N ALA A 441 -22.39 -6.61 -16.72
CA ALA A 441 -23.55 -7.00 -15.91
C ALA A 441 -24.67 -7.60 -16.78
N LYS A 442 -24.98 -6.96 -17.90
CA LYS A 442 -26.02 -7.41 -18.84
C LYS A 442 -25.67 -8.76 -19.49
N ASN A 443 -24.47 -8.89 -20.06
CA ASN A 443 -24.12 -10.07 -20.86
C ASN A 443 -23.89 -11.31 -19.97
N LEU A 444 -23.28 -11.12 -18.80
CA LEU A 444 -22.88 -12.23 -17.92
C LEU A 444 -23.99 -12.61 -16.93
N TYR A 445 -24.79 -11.64 -16.47
CA TYR A 445 -25.81 -11.88 -15.43
C TYR A 445 -27.25 -11.53 -15.86
N GLY A 446 -27.44 -10.80 -16.97
CA GLY A 446 -28.76 -10.28 -17.34
C GLY A 446 -29.26 -9.20 -16.37
N ALA A 447 -28.35 -8.59 -15.60
CA ALA A 447 -28.64 -7.64 -14.54
C ALA A 447 -28.47 -6.19 -15.02
N ARG A 448 -29.19 -5.27 -14.37
CA ARG A 448 -28.87 -3.83 -14.37
C ARG A 448 -27.60 -3.57 -13.55
N GLY A 449 -27.14 -2.33 -13.56
CA GLY A 449 -25.99 -1.90 -12.75
C GLY A 449 -24.65 -2.30 -13.35
N PHE A 450 -23.67 -2.56 -12.49
CA PHE A 450 -22.27 -2.71 -12.89
C PHE A 450 -21.67 -4.04 -12.44
N LEU A 451 -20.86 -4.62 -13.32
CA LEU A 451 -19.87 -5.65 -12.98
C LEU A 451 -18.50 -5.19 -13.48
N ALA A 452 -17.60 -4.85 -12.57
CA ALA A 452 -16.25 -4.43 -12.90
C ALA A 452 -15.38 -5.61 -13.36
N PRO A 453 -14.46 -5.43 -14.33
CA PRO A 453 -13.51 -6.46 -14.73
C PRO A 453 -12.48 -6.71 -13.62
N SER A 454 -11.83 -7.88 -13.58
CA SER A 454 -10.69 -8.10 -12.68
C SER A 454 -9.40 -7.41 -13.15
N ARG A 455 -9.34 -7.02 -14.43
CA ARG A 455 -8.17 -6.46 -15.09
C ARG A 455 -8.57 -5.50 -16.22
N THR A 456 -7.85 -4.41 -16.41
CA THR A 456 -8.00 -3.48 -17.54
C THR A 456 -6.65 -2.90 -17.94
N ASP A 457 -6.44 -2.62 -19.22
CA ASP A 457 -5.24 -1.90 -19.71
C ASP A 457 -5.42 -0.37 -19.73
N GLY A 458 -6.62 0.11 -19.38
CA GLY A 458 -7.04 1.50 -19.44
C GLY A 458 -7.78 1.89 -20.73
N GLU A 459 -7.86 1.03 -21.74
CA GLU A 459 -8.61 1.29 -22.97
C GLU A 459 -10.07 0.84 -22.90
N TYR A 460 -10.34 -0.23 -22.14
CA TYR A 460 -11.67 -0.81 -21.99
C TYR A 460 -11.86 -1.46 -20.62
N GLY A 461 -13.11 -1.51 -20.15
CA GLY A 461 -13.54 -2.12 -18.88
C GLY A 461 -14.27 -3.46 -19.04
N HIS A 462 -14.19 -4.12 -20.20
CA HIS A 462 -14.82 -5.42 -20.45
C HIS A 462 -14.20 -6.58 -19.64
N MET A 463 -15.06 -7.39 -19.01
CA MET A 463 -14.71 -8.60 -18.28
C MET A 463 -14.37 -9.73 -19.28
N LEU A 464 -13.12 -9.79 -19.74
CA LEU A 464 -12.66 -10.80 -20.70
C LEU A 464 -11.75 -11.88 -20.09
N HIS A 465 -11.21 -11.59 -18.90
CA HIS A 465 -10.17 -12.40 -18.26
C HIS A 465 -10.77 -13.47 -17.33
N PHE A 466 -11.43 -14.48 -17.89
CA PHE A 466 -11.97 -15.60 -17.12
C PHE A 466 -12.09 -16.88 -17.96
N ASN A 467 -12.14 -18.04 -17.29
CA ASN A 467 -12.37 -19.33 -17.91
C ASN A 467 -13.21 -20.24 -16.98
N GLY A 468 -13.67 -21.38 -17.52
CA GLY A 468 -14.39 -22.42 -16.76
C GLY A 468 -13.49 -23.45 -16.06
N GLY A 469 -12.22 -23.12 -15.86
CA GLY A 469 -11.20 -23.96 -15.25
C GLY A 469 -10.74 -23.40 -13.90
N ASP A 470 -9.61 -22.71 -13.90
CA ASP A 470 -8.90 -22.25 -12.70
C ASP A 470 -9.22 -20.80 -12.32
N PHE A 471 -9.64 -19.95 -13.27
CA PHE A 471 -9.84 -18.52 -13.03
C PHE A 471 -11.26 -18.04 -13.39
N PRO A 472 -12.22 -18.13 -12.46
CA PRO A 472 -13.59 -17.68 -12.65
C PRO A 472 -13.76 -16.17 -12.35
N GLY A 473 -12.92 -15.30 -12.93
CA GLY A 473 -12.91 -13.86 -12.62
C GLY A 473 -14.30 -13.17 -12.70
N HIS A 474 -15.13 -13.56 -13.66
CA HIS A 474 -16.52 -13.11 -13.80
C HIS A 474 -17.44 -13.41 -12.61
N CYS A 475 -17.05 -14.28 -11.67
CA CYS A 475 -17.80 -14.64 -10.47
C CYS A 475 -17.45 -13.76 -9.25
N TRP A 476 -16.49 -12.83 -9.38
CA TRP A 476 -16.17 -11.86 -8.34
C TRP A 476 -17.13 -10.67 -8.41
N THR A 477 -18.06 -10.59 -7.47
CA THR A 477 -19.17 -9.62 -7.53
C THR A 477 -18.91 -8.36 -6.71
N GLY A 478 -17.95 -8.39 -5.79
CA GLY A 478 -17.56 -7.23 -4.97
C GLY A 478 -16.66 -6.20 -5.65
N GLY A 479 -16.17 -6.46 -6.87
CA GLY A 479 -15.14 -5.62 -7.50
C GLY A 479 -15.57 -4.18 -7.77
N ALA A 480 -16.81 -3.96 -8.21
CA ALA A 480 -17.30 -2.62 -8.48
C ALA A 480 -17.37 -1.75 -7.21
N ASP A 481 -17.78 -2.33 -6.08
CA ASP A 481 -17.81 -1.62 -4.79
C ASP A 481 -16.40 -1.20 -4.35
N TRP A 482 -15.42 -2.12 -4.43
CA TRP A 482 -14.04 -1.82 -4.05
C TRP A 482 -13.39 -0.76 -4.95
N LEU A 483 -13.67 -0.77 -6.25
CA LEU A 483 -13.14 0.23 -7.17
C LEU A 483 -13.82 1.61 -7.06
N LEU A 484 -15.05 1.67 -6.57
CA LEU A 484 -15.74 2.92 -6.28
C LEU A 484 -15.37 3.51 -4.91
N TYR A 485 -14.86 2.68 -3.98
CA TYR A 485 -14.50 3.14 -2.64
C TYR A 485 -13.54 4.34 -2.62
N PRO A 486 -12.44 4.41 -3.40
CA PRO A 486 -11.57 5.58 -3.38
C PRO A 486 -12.24 6.87 -3.87
N LEU A 487 -13.29 6.78 -4.70
CA LEU A 487 -14.08 7.94 -5.09
C LEU A 487 -14.99 8.39 -3.93
N LEU A 488 -15.55 7.43 -3.19
CA LEU A 488 -16.31 7.73 -1.97
C LEU A 488 -15.41 8.34 -0.89
N GLU A 489 -14.23 7.78 -0.66
CA GLU A 489 -13.25 8.31 0.27
C GLU A 489 -12.84 9.75 -0.09
N TYR A 490 -12.68 10.05 -1.38
CA TYR A 490 -12.46 11.42 -1.84
C TYR A 490 -13.57 12.37 -1.37
N TYR A 491 -14.84 11.97 -1.53
CA TYR A 491 -15.96 12.75 -0.99
C TYR A 491 -15.91 12.84 0.55
N GLU A 492 -15.58 11.77 1.26
CA GLU A 492 -15.52 11.77 2.73
C GLU A 492 -14.44 12.70 3.30
N VAL A 493 -13.31 12.85 2.58
CA VAL A 493 -12.21 13.73 3.00
C VAL A 493 -12.34 15.16 2.50
N THR A 494 -13.03 15.41 1.38
CA THR A 494 -13.18 16.75 0.80
C THR A 494 -14.53 17.39 1.11
N GLY A 495 -15.60 16.61 1.14
CA GLY A 495 -16.98 17.05 1.16
C GLY A 495 -17.47 17.65 -0.16
N ASP A 496 -16.83 17.36 -1.28
CA ASP A 496 -17.19 17.90 -2.60
C ASP A 496 -18.61 17.46 -3.02
N GLN A 497 -19.57 18.34 -2.80
CA GLN A 497 -20.98 18.10 -3.09
C GLN A 497 -21.27 18.02 -4.59
N ALA A 498 -20.49 18.70 -5.43
CA ALA A 498 -20.67 18.63 -6.88
C ALA A 498 -20.20 17.27 -7.40
N PHE A 499 -19.04 16.80 -6.91
CA PHE A 499 -18.56 15.47 -7.23
C PHE A 499 -19.54 14.37 -6.80
N LEU A 500 -20.08 14.46 -5.57
CA LEU A 500 -21.09 13.49 -5.10
C LEU A 500 -22.34 13.52 -5.97
N ARG A 501 -22.92 14.70 -6.22
CA ARG A 501 -24.20 14.81 -6.94
C ARG A 501 -24.07 14.44 -8.42
N ASP A 502 -23.02 14.91 -9.08
CA ASP A 502 -22.95 14.90 -10.55
C ASP A 502 -22.14 13.72 -11.10
N LYS A 503 -21.27 13.10 -10.28
CA LYS A 503 -20.40 11.99 -10.71
C LYS A 503 -20.63 10.71 -9.92
N LEU A 504 -20.43 10.73 -8.60
CA LEU A 504 -20.36 9.49 -7.81
C LEU A 504 -21.74 8.94 -7.41
N GLY A 505 -22.65 9.79 -6.94
CA GLY A 505 -23.91 9.37 -6.35
C GLY A 505 -24.82 8.56 -7.30
N PRO A 506 -25.01 8.99 -8.56
CA PRO A 506 -25.71 8.18 -9.56
C PRO A 506 -25.09 6.79 -9.75
N VAL A 507 -23.76 6.70 -9.70
CA VAL A 507 -23.02 5.44 -9.89
C VAL A 507 -23.18 4.50 -8.69
N LEU A 508 -23.13 5.02 -7.45
CA LEU A 508 -23.37 4.21 -6.24
C LEU A 508 -24.80 3.65 -6.22
N MET A 509 -25.80 4.47 -6.57
CA MET A 509 -27.20 4.04 -6.64
C MET A 509 -27.44 3.03 -7.77
N GLU A 510 -26.78 3.18 -8.91
CA GLU A 510 -26.87 2.22 -10.02
C GLU A 510 -26.19 0.88 -9.69
N LEU A 511 -25.10 0.87 -8.92
CA LEU A 511 -24.51 -0.38 -8.42
C LEU A 511 -25.49 -1.18 -7.55
N ALA A 512 -26.33 -0.51 -6.74
CA ALA A 512 -27.34 -1.21 -5.93
C ALA A 512 -28.35 -1.99 -6.78
N LEU A 513 -28.63 -1.55 -8.02
CA LEU A 513 -29.52 -2.26 -8.95
C LEU A 513 -28.93 -3.61 -9.39
N PHE A 514 -27.60 -3.73 -9.49
CA PHE A 514 -26.96 -5.02 -9.75
C PHE A 514 -27.29 -6.02 -8.65
N TYR A 515 -27.19 -5.62 -7.37
CA TYR A 515 -27.50 -6.50 -6.25
C TYR A 515 -28.99 -6.83 -6.13
N GLU A 516 -29.90 -5.91 -6.50
CA GLU A 516 -31.34 -6.23 -6.63
C GLU A 516 -31.59 -7.38 -7.60
N ASP A 517 -30.95 -7.33 -8.78
CA ASP A 517 -31.16 -8.30 -9.86
C ASP A 517 -30.34 -9.59 -9.66
N PHE A 518 -29.21 -9.50 -8.96
CA PHE A 518 -28.31 -10.62 -8.69
C PHE A 518 -28.80 -11.50 -7.54
N LEU A 519 -29.27 -10.91 -6.43
CA LEU A 519 -29.59 -11.62 -5.18
C LEU A 519 -31.00 -12.24 -5.18
N THR A 520 -31.23 -13.18 -6.09
CA THR A 520 -32.55 -13.83 -6.29
C THR A 520 -32.72 -15.16 -5.57
N ARG A 521 -31.64 -15.73 -5.02
CA ARG A 521 -31.65 -17.00 -4.28
C ARG A 521 -31.60 -16.76 -2.77
N THR A 522 -32.28 -17.61 -2.01
CA THR A 522 -32.26 -17.59 -0.54
C THR A 522 -31.89 -18.94 0.04
N ASP A 523 -31.26 -18.92 1.21
CA ASP A 523 -31.05 -20.12 2.03
C ASP A 523 -32.33 -20.54 2.78
N ALA A 524 -32.24 -21.63 3.55
CA ALA A 524 -33.36 -22.16 4.33
C ALA A 524 -33.88 -21.19 5.42
N ASN A 525 -33.09 -20.17 5.79
CA ASN A 525 -33.45 -19.14 6.76
C ASN A 525 -33.96 -17.85 6.08
N GLY A 526 -34.14 -17.86 4.75
CA GLY A 526 -34.58 -16.71 3.98
C GLY A 526 -33.51 -15.62 3.78
N LYS A 527 -32.23 -15.92 4.04
CA LYS A 527 -31.13 -15.01 3.76
C LYS A 527 -30.70 -15.12 2.30
N ALA A 528 -30.36 -13.99 1.69
CA ALA A 528 -29.88 -13.95 0.31
C ALA A 528 -28.57 -14.74 0.16
N VAL A 529 -28.38 -15.35 -1.02
CA VAL A 529 -27.19 -16.15 -1.34
C VAL A 529 -26.44 -15.54 -2.51
N PHE A 530 -25.14 -15.29 -2.31
CA PHE A 530 -24.20 -14.91 -3.34
C PHE A 530 -23.74 -16.17 -4.08
N VAL A 531 -24.39 -16.45 -5.20
CA VAL A 531 -24.07 -17.58 -6.08
C VAL A 531 -24.30 -17.15 -7.54
N PRO A 532 -23.30 -17.25 -8.42
CA PRO A 532 -21.89 -17.58 -8.14
C PRO A 532 -21.19 -16.54 -7.23
N SER A 533 -20.05 -16.90 -6.64
CA SER A 533 -19.20 -16.00 -5.84
C SER A 533 -17.74 -16.44 -5.91
N PHE A 534 -16.79 -15.54 -5.66
CA PHE A 534 -15.36 -15.83 -5.70
C PHE A 534 -14.58 -14.95 -4.72
N SER A 535 -13.89 -15.56 -3.75
CA SER A 535 -12.87 -14.87 -2.93
C SER A 535 -11.58 -14.84 -3.73
N MET A 536 -11.34 -13.79 -4.49
CA MET A 536 -10.24 -13.72 -5.45
C MET A 536 -8.88 -13.68 -4.73
N GLU A 537 -7.88 -14.52 -5.05
CA GLU A 537 -7.84 -15.65 -6.01
C GLU A 537 -7.77 -17.02 -5.30
N ASN A 538 -8.53 -17.20 -4.21
CA ASN A 538 -8.48 -18.39 -3.38
C ASN A 538 -9.64 -19.37 -3.67
N SER A 539 -9.44 -20.63 -3.30
CA SER A 539 -10.44 -21.68 -3.40
C SER A 539 -10.74 -22.29 -2.03
N PRO A 540 -11.99 -22.70 -1.73
CA PRO A 540 -12.29 -23.44 -0.51
C PRO A 540 -11.42 -24.70 -0.39
N GLY A 541 -10.99 -25.02 0.82
CA GLY A 541 -10.08 -26.12 1.10
C GLY A 541 -10.65 -27.48 0.67
N ASN A 542 -11.95 -27.68 0.87
CA ASN A 542 -12.64 -28.94 0.61
C ASN A 542 -13.15 -29.13 -0.83
N THR A 543 -13.24 -28.06 -1.64
CA THR A 543 -13.63 -28.16 -3.06
C THR A 543 -12.43 -28.04 -3.99
N GLY A 544 -11.43 -27.23 -3.62
CA GLY A 544 -10.28 -26.92 -4.47
C GLY A 544 -10.61 -26.13 -5.73
N VAL A 545 -11.82 -25.57 -5.83
CA VAL A 545 -12.33 -24.81 -6.99
C VAL A 545 -12.58 -23.37 -6.58
N CYS A 546 -12.08 -22.40 -7.33
CA CYS A 546 -12.23 -20.97 -7.07
C CYS A 546 -13.69 -20.47 -7.10
N PHE A 547 -14.51 -21.05 -7.99
CA PHE A 547 -15.95 -20.80 -8.02
C PHE A 547 -16.56 -21.28 -6.70
N SER A 548 -17.32 -20.41 -6.04
CA SER A 548 -17.83 -20.65 -4.69
C SER A 548 -19.21 -20.03 -4.47
N THR A 549 -19.69 -20.14 -3.23
CA THR A 549 -20.93 -19.54 -2.73
C THR A 549 -20.58 -18.74 -1.48
N ASN A 550 -21.15 -17.54 -1.33
CA ASN A 550 -20.97 -16.69 -0.15
C ASN A 550 -19.51 -16.49 0.27
N ALA A 551 -18.64 -16.07 -0.66
CA ALA A 551 -17.35 -15.51 -0.27
C ALA A 551 -17.61 -14.30 0.66
N THR A 552 -16.94 -14.27 1.81
CA THR A 552 -17.21 -13.26 2.84
C THR A 552 -16.94 -11.84 2.32
N GLY A 553 -15.93 -11.65 1.47
CA GLY A 553 -15.64 -10.37 0.82
C GLY A 553 -16.76 -9.87 -0.11
N ASP A 554 -17.39 -10.76 -0.89
CA ASP A 554 -18.54 -10.40 -1.74
C ASP A 554 -19.76 -9.97 -0.90
N ILE A 555 -19.98 -10.63 0.25
CA ILE A 555 -21.06 -10.25 1.18
C ILE A 555 -20.79 -8.86 1.76
N MET A 556 -19.55 -8.58 2.18
CA MET A 556 -19.14 -7.26 2.68
C MET A 556 -19.34 -6.16 1.63
N ALA A 557 -18.90 -6.42 0.39
CA ALA A 557 -19.07 -5.51 -0.72
C ALA A 557 -20.55 -5.26 -1.06
N GLY A 558 -21.38 -6.31 -1.10
CA GLY A 558 -22.82 -6.14 -1.31
C GLY A 558 -23.51 -5.36 -0.20
N LYS A 559 -23.13 -5.58 1.07
CA LYS A 559 -23.63 -4.77 2.20
C LYS A 559 -23.22 -3.32 2.07
N HIS A 560 -21.96 -3.06 1.77
CA HIS A 560 -21.44 -1.71 1.62
C HIS A 560 -22.05 -0.99 0.42
N ALA A 561 -22.18 -1.64 -0.74
CA ALA A 561 -22.79 -1.05 -1.92
C ALA A 561 -24.24 -0.59 -1.67
N LEU A 562 -25.06 -1.43 -1.03
CA LEU A 562 -26.43 -1.07 -0.65
C LEU A 562 -26.45 0.06 0.37
N ARG A 563 -25.54 0.04 1.36
CA ARG A 563 -25.44 1.10 2.37
C ARG A 563 -25.02 2.44 1.75
N ALA A 564 -23.98 2.43 0.92
CA ALA A 564 -23.47 3.61 0.24
C ALA A 564 -24.53 4.23 -0.70
N ALA A 565 -25.34 3.40 -1.36
CA ALA A 565 -26.48 3.86 -2.16
C ALA A 565 -27.55 4.54 -1.30
N ILE A 566 -27.94 3.93 -0.16
CA ILE A 566 -28.89 4.52 0.79
C ILE A 566 -28.36 5.84 1.34
N ASP A 567 -27.14 5.85 1.88
CA ASP A 567 -26.55 7.03 2.52
C ASP A 567 -26.39 8.18 1.52
N THR A 568 -26.07 7.87 0.25
CA THR A 568 -25.99 8.87 -0.81
C THR A 568 -27.36 9.39 -1.25
N ALA A 569 -28.34 8.49 -1.39
CA ALA A 569 -29.71 8.88 -1.72
C ALA A 569 -30.32 9.77 -0.63
N ASP A 570 -30.05 9.47 0.64
CA ASP A 570 -30.44 10.30 1.78
C ASP A 570 -29.73 11.67 1.76
N ALA A 571 -28.42 11.69 1.49
CA ALA A 571 -27.65 12.93 1.39
C ALA A 571 -28.13 13.84 0.25
N LEU A 572 -28.60 13.27 -0.86
CA LEU A 572 -29.10 14.00 -2.03
C LEU A 572 -30.62 14.23 -2.00
N GLY A 573 -31.35 13.60 -1.09
CA GLY A 573 -32.81 13.67 -1.02
C GLY A 573 -33.54 13.02 -2.20
N VAL A 574 -32.96 11.98 -2.82
CA VAL A 574 -33.51 11.25 -3.98
C VAL A 574 -33.85 9.81 -3.61
N GLU A 575 -34.60 9.10 -4.47
CA GLU A 575 -35.02 7.70 -4.23
C GLU A 575 -35.80 7.51 -2.90
N GLN A 576 -36.47 8.58 -2.45
CA GLN A 576 -37.23 8.63 -1.19
C GLN A 576 -38.68 8.21 -1.39
N GLY A 577 -39.25 7.51 -0.42
CA GLY A 577 -40.67 7.14 -0.38
C GLY A 577 -40.97 5.70 -0.80
N SER A 578 -42.25 5.35 -0.80
CA SER A 578 -42.66 3.95 -0.96
C SER A 578 -42.37 3.42 -2.37
N GLY A 579 -41.75 2.23 -2.42
CA GLY A 579 -41.34 1.55 -3.64
C GLY A 579 -40.08 2.11 -4.29
N GLN A 580 -39.47 3.16 -3.73
CA GLN A 580 -38.22 3.77 -4.25
C GLN A 580 -36.96 3.10 -3.69
N GLY A 581 -35.79 3.47 -4.22
CA GLY A 581 -34.50 2.82 -3.93
C GLY A 581 -34.22 2.65 -2.44
N VAL A 582 -34.37 3.68 -1.62
CA VAL A 582 -34.03 3.63 -0.18
C VAL A 582 -34.82 2.54 0.55
N GLU A 583 -36.13 2.40 0.28
CA GLU A 583 -36.94 1.34 0.87
C GLU A 583 -36.49 -0.05 0.39
N ARG A 584 -36.33 -0.22 -0.93
CA ARG A 584 -35.98 -1.51 -1.54
C ARG A 584 -34.59 -2.00 -1.11
N TRP A 585 -33.60 -1.12 -1.15
CA TRP A 585 -32.21 -1.43 -0.76
C TRP A 585 -32.12 -1.69 0.74
N THR A 586 -32.84 -0.95 1.57
CA THR A 586 -32.90 -1.23 3.02
C THR A 586 -33.52 -2.59 3.29
N ALA A 587 -34.57 -2.97 2.56
CA ALA A 587 -35.20 -4.29 2.69
C ALA A 587 -34.27 -5.42 2.23
N LEU A 588 -33.52 -5.22 1.15
CA LEU A 588 -32.52 -6.18 0.65
C LEU A 588 -31.34 -6.32 1.62
N LEU A 589 -30.83 -5.20 2.16
CA LEU A 589 -29.72 -5.18 3.11
C LEU A 589 -30.01 -6.06 4.35
N LYS A 590 -31.26 -6.04 4.86
CA LYS A 590 -31.69 -6.89 5.99
C LYS A 590 -31.68 -8.39 5.68
N LYS A 591 -31.73 -8.76 4.39
CA LYS A 591 -31.68 -10.16 3.93
C LYS A 591 -30.26 -10.66 3.71
N LEU A 592 -29.24 -9.80 3.72
CA LEU A 592 -27.87 -10.25 3.51
C LEU A 592 -27.40 -11.19 4.64
N PRO A 593 -26.58 -12.21 4.31
CA PRO A 593 -26.14 -13.20 5.27
C PRO A 593 -25.17 -12.61 6.31
N ALA A 594 -25.12 -13.23 7.47
CA ALA A 594 -24.13 -12.93 8.51
C ALA A 594 -22.76 -13.52 8.14
N TYR A 595 -21.70 -12.97 8.72
CA TYR A 595 -20.37 -13.56 8.62
C TYR A 595 -20.23 -14.76 9.53
N ARG A 596 -19.41 -15.72 9.12
CA ARG A 596 -19.15 -16.93 9.90
C ARG A 596 -17.78 -16.85 10.58
N VAL A 597 -17.73 -17.25 11.84
CA VAL A 597 -16.48 -17.62 12.53
C VAL A 597 -16.32 -19.14 12.41
N ASN A 598 -15.17 -19.60 11.93
CA ASN A 598 -14.91 -21.02 11.69
C ASN A 598 -14.41 -21.75 12.96
N GLY A 599 -14.10 -23.05 12.83
CA GLY A 599 -13.64 -23.88 13.94
C GLY A 599 -12.27 -23.50 14.54
N ASP A 600 -11.48 -22.67 13.85
CA ASP A 600 -10.20 -22.15 14.34
C ASP A 600 -10.34 -20.78 15.03
N ASN A 601 -11.58 -20.36 15.30
CA ASN A 601 -11.96 -19.03 15.77
C ASN A 601 -11.54 -17.89 14.82
N ALA A 602 -11.30 -18.19 13.54
CA ALA A 602 -11.00 -17.20 12.52
C ALA A 602 -12.27 -16.73 11.82
N LEU A 603 -12.28 -15.47 11.37
CA LEU A 603 -13.29 -15.00 10.41
C LEU A 603 -13.15 -15.83 9.13
N ALA A 604 -14.22 -16.53 8.75
CA ALA A 604 -14.18 -17.44 7.63
C ALA A 604 -14.07 -16.70 6.30
N GLU A 605 -13.28 -17.24 5.37
CA GLU A 605 -13.18 -16.68 4.02
C GLU A 605 -14.44 -16.98 3.19
N TRP A 606 -15.09 -18.12 3.49
CA TRP A 606 -16.41 -18.47 2.98
C TRP A 606 -17.42 -18.57 4.12
N SER A 607 -18.47 -17.76 4.03
CA SER A 607 -19.60 -17.77 4.96
C SER A 607 -20.67 -18.83 4.60
N TRP A 608 -20.45 -19.63 3.54
CA TRP A 608 -21.27 -20.80 3.27
C TRP A 608 -20.90 -21.96 4.22
N PRO A 609 -21.87 -22.57 4.95
CA PRO A 609 -21.56 -23.53 6.01
C PRO A 609 -20.73 -24.74 5.58
N SER A 610 -20.93 -25.23 4.35
CA SER A 610 -20.24 -26.43 3.86
C SER A 610 -18.84 -26.17 3.29
N LEU A 611 -18.40 -24.92 3.19
CA LEU A 611 -17.07 -24.58 2.66
C LEU A 611 -16.05 -24.45 3.80
N THR A 612 -14.82 -24.85 3.55
CA THR A 612 -13.70 -24.74 4.52
C THR A 612 -12.63 -23.79 4.02
N ASP A 613 -11.91 -23.16 4.95
CA ASP A 613 -10.89 -22.19 4.57
C ASP A 613 -9.58 -22.85 4.10
N ARG A 614 -8.86 -22.13 3.23
CA ARG A 614 -7.51 -22.46 2.78
C ARG A 614 -6.58 -21.30 3.14
N TYR A 615 -5.87 -21.43 4.26
CA TYR A 615 -5.11 -20.30 4.81
C TYR A 615 -3.83 -19.92 4.05
N ASN A 616 -3.14 -20.86 3.40
CA ASN A 616 -1.91 -20.53 2.69
C ASN A 616 -2.22 -19.87 1.33
N HIS A 617 -2.53 -18.57 1.35
CA HIS A 617 -2.87 -17.78 0.18
C HIS A 617 -2.54 -16.30 0.39
N ARG A 618 -2.04 -15.62 -0.65
CA ARG A 618 -1.53 -14.25 -0.55
C ARG A 618 -2.61 -13.17 -0.35
N HIS A 619 -3.82 -13.33 -0.90
CA HIS A 619 -4.93 -12.38 -0.75
C HIS A 619 -5.58 -12.52 0.63
N VAL A 620 -6.38 -11.53 1.07
CA VAL A 620 -7.16 -11.57 2.32
C VAL A 620 -8.54 -10.91 2.13
N GLN A 621 -9.25 -11.22 1.05
CA GLN A 621 -10.50 -10.51 0.68
C GLN A 621 -11.61 -10.55 1.72
N HIS A 622 -11.65 -11.58 2.57
CA HIS A 622 -12.58 -11.65 3.71
C HIS A 622 -12.29 -10.64 4.82
N LEU A 623 -11.25 -9.82 4.68
CA LEU A 623 -10.94 -8.67 5.53
C LEU A 623 -11.31 -7.34 4.88
N TYR A 624 -12.05 -7.35 3.77
CA TYR A 624 -12.55 -6.14 3.10
C TYR A 624 -13.30 -5.21 4.06
N GLY A 625 -14.08 -5.79 4.97
CA GLY A 625 -14.78 -5.09 6.05
C GLY A 625 -13.86 -4.38 7.06
N ALA A 626 -12.61 -4.82 7.21
CA ALA A 626 -11.60 -4.15 8.02
C ALA A 626 -10.82 -3.10 7.21
N TRP A 627 -10.38 -3.43 6.00
CA TRP A 627 -9.78 -2.46 5.08
C TRP A 627 -10.16 -2.81 3.63
N PRO A 628 -10.55 -1.82 2.80
CA PRO A 628 -10.57 -0.38 3.08
C PRO A 628 -11.82 0.09 3.83
N LEU A 629 -12.82 -0.76 4.03
CA LEU A 629 -14.04 -0.39 4.75
C LEU A 629 -13.77 -0.12 6.24
N HIS A 630 -14.85 0.20 6.96
CA HIS A 630 -14.83 0.49 8.39
C HIS A 630 -15.73 -0.46 9.18
N GLU A 631 -16.31 -1.49 8.56
CA GLU A 631 -17.34 -2.34 9.17
C GLU A 631 -16.80 -3.12 10.37
N ILE A 632 -15.62 -3.73 10.26
CA ILE A 632 -15.00 -4.49 11.35
C ILE A 632 -14.11 -3.56 12.16
N ASN A 633 -14.65 -3.03 13.26
CA ASN A 633 -13.92 -2.19 14.19
C ASN A 633 -14.39 -2.39 15.64
N PRO A 634 -13.57 -2.00 16.65
CA PRO A 634 -13.88 -2.25 18.06
C PRO A 634 -15.14 -1.56 18.59
N GLU A 635 -15.57 -0.46 17.97
CA GLU A 635 -16.73 0.30 18.41
C GLU A 635 -18.03 -0.29 17.88
N ASP A 636 -18.06 -0.71 16.62
CA ASP A 636 -19.31 -1.10 15.95
C ASP A 636 -19.49 -2.63 15.87
N GLU A 637 -18.41 -3.39 15.66
CA GLU A 637 -18.44 -4.87 15.50
C GLU A 637 -17.34 -5.57 16.33
N PRO A 638 -17.29 -5.34 17.66
CA PRO A 638 -16.22 -5.86 18.52
C PRO A 638 -16.08 -7.40 18.50
N SER A 639 -17.18 -8.13 18.28
CA SER A 639 -17.17 -9.60 18.21
C SER A 639 -16.43 -10.15 16.99
N LEU A 640 -16.23 -9.35 15.95
CA LEU A 640 -15.55 -9.77 14.71
C LEU A 640 -14.07 -9.37 14.68
N VAL A 641 -13.63 -8.46 15.55
CA VAL A 641 -12.26 -7.97 15.59
C VAL A 641 -11.26 -9.11 15.88
N ARG A 642 -11.47 -9.87 16.96
CA ARG A 642 -10.57 -11.00 17.29
C ARG A 642 -10.59 -12.09 16.22
N PRO A 643 -11.75 -12.53 15.69
CA PRO A 643 -11.79 -13.45 14.55
C PRO A 643 -11.05 -12.94 13.31
N ALA A 644 -11.17 -11.65 12.97
CA ALA A 644 -10.46 -11.05 11.84
C ALA A 644 -8.93 -11.01 12.07
N GLN A 645 -8.49 -10.66 13.27
CA GLN A 645 -7.09 -10.76 13.67
C GLN A 645 -6.59 -12.20 13.59
N ARG A 646 -7.39 -13.16 14.07
CA ARG A 646 -7.07 -14.58 14.00
C ARG A 646 -6.90 -15.04 12.56
N ALA A 647 -7.76 -14.59 11.65
CA ALA A 647 -7.63 -14.86 10.22
C ALA A 647 -6.30 -14.34 9.63
N LEU A 648 -5.83 -13.15 10.05
CA LEU A 648 -4.49 -12.65 9.69
C LEU A 648 -3.36 -13.49 10.30
N GLU A 649 -3.50 -13.92 11.55
CA GLU A 649 -2.49 -14.73 12.26
C GLU A 649 -2.27 -16.10 11.61
N VAL A 650 -3.33 -16.74 11.11
CA VAL A 650 -3.25 -18.06 10.48
C VAL A 650 -2.96 -18.01 8.97
N ARG A 651 -3.05 -16.83 8.34
CA ARG A 651 -2.82 -16.67 6.90
C ARG A 651 -1.37 -16.99 6.54
N GLY A 652 -1.17 -17.85 5.55
CA GLY A 652 0.13 -18.09 4.93
C GLY A 652 0.42 -17.11 3.78
N ASP A 653 1.70 -16.99 3.41
CA ASP A 653 2.14 -16.00 2.42
C ASP A 653 2.07 -16.49 0.96
N GLN A 654 1.81 -17.79 0.71
CA GLN A 654 1.79 -18.50 -0.59
C GLN A 654 3.05 -18.35 -1.45
N ASN A 655 3.32 -17.15 -1.94
CA ASN A 655 4.44 -16.79 -2.81
C ASN A 655 5.24 -15.58 -2.27
N VAL A 656 4.97 -15.15 -1.03
CA VAL A 656 5.68 -14.05 -0.34
C VAL A 656 5.59 -12.74 -1.13
N SER A 657 4.48 -12.53 -1.83
CA SER A 657 4.27 -11.33 -2.62
C SER A 657 4.03 -10.09 -1.76
N ALA A 658 4.53 -8.95 -2.24
CA ALA A 658 4.43 -7.65 -1.59
C ALA A 658 2.97 -7.24 -1.37
N HIS A 659 2.13 -7.28 -2.42
CA HIS A 659 0.70 -6.94 -2.32
C HIS A 659 -0.03 -7.69 -1.18
N GLY A 660 0.25 -8.99 -1.00
CA GLY A 660 -0.35 -9.77 0.09
C GLY A 660 0.06 -9.25 1.46
N SER A 661 1.34 -8.91 1.63
CA SER A 661 1.87 -8.33 2.87
C SER A 661 1.26 -6.94 3.13
N LEU A 662 1.16 -6.10 2.10
CA LEU A 662 0.58 -4.75 2.20
C LEU A 662 -0.91 -4.79 2.59
N HIS A 663 -1.69 -5.66 1.96
CA HIS A 663 -3.10 -5.81 2.28
C HIS A 663 -3.28 -6.27 3.74
N ARG A 664 -2.47 -7.23 4.20
CA ARG A 664 -2.45 -7.64 5.62
C ARG A 664 -2.01 -6.51 6.55
N ALA A 665 -1.06 -5.67 6.15
CA ALA A 665 -0.63 -4.51 6.94
C ALA A 665 -1.75 -3.48 7.09
N LEU A 666 -2.47 -3.16 6.02
CA LEU A 666 -3.61 -2.23 6.02
C LEU A 666 -4.79 -2.76 6.83
N ALA A 667 -5.14 -4.04 6.66
CA ALA A 667 -6.14 -4.70 7.50
C ALA A 667 -5.70 -4.73 8.97
N GLY A 668 -4.42 -5.02 9.24
CA GLY A 668 -3.84 -4.97 10.59
C GLY A 668 -3.90 -3.58 11.20
N ALA A 669 -3.62 -2.52 10.43
CA ALA A 669 -3.74 -1.15 10.89
C ALA A 669 -5.19 -0.81 11.29
N ARG A 670 -6.17 -1.21 10.49
CA ARG A 670 -7.60 -1.02 10.78
C ARG A 670 -8.11 -1.88 11.93
N LEU A 671 -7.51 -3.06 12.14
CA LEU A 671 -7.71 -3.93 13.30
C LEU A 671 -6.81 -3.57 14.50
N LYS A 672 -6.15 -2.40 14.43
CA LYS A 672 -5.45 -1.77 15.57
C LYS A 672 -4.25 -2.59 16.07
N ASP A 673 -3.62 -3.32 15.14
CA ASP A 673 -2.52 -4.23 15.40
C ASP A 673 -1.22 -3.73 14.74
N GLY A 674 -0.43 -2.98 15.52
CA GLY A 674 0.88 -2.49 15.07
C GLY A 674 1.93 -3.58 14.85
N ARG A 675 1.75 -4.78 15.42
CA ARG A 675 2.63 -5.93 15.17
C ARG A 675 2.41 -6.48 13.77
N GLN A 676 1.15 -6.56 13.32
CA GLN A 676 0.84 -6.95 11.94
C GLN A 676 1.37 -5.93 10.93
N VAL A 677 1.25 -4.63 11.22
CA VAL A 677 1.86 -3.57 10.38
C VAL A 677 3.36 -3.78 10.24
N TYR A 678 4.08 -3.84 11.37
CA TYR A 678 5.54 -3.99 11.36
C TYR A 678 5.98 -5.31 10.71
N GLY A 679 5.36 -6.43 11.09
CA GLY A 679 5.71 -7.75 10.60
C GLY A 679 5.57 -7.89 9.09
N ASN A 680 4.49 -7.34 8.50
CA ASN A 680 4.30 -7.39 7.05
C ASN A 680 5.20 -6.39 6.30
N LEU A 681 5.56 -5.25 6.88
CA LEU A 681 6.60 -4.38 6.30
C LEU A 681 7.98 -5.07 6.31
N THR A 682 8.32 -5.79 7.38
CA THR A 682 9.55 -6.58 7.46
C THR A 682 9.60 -7.68 6.38
N LYS A 683 8.45 -8.28 6.02
CA LYS A 683 8.39 -9.26 4.92
C LYS A 683 8.77 -8.67 3.56
N ILE A 684 8.73 -7.35 3.38
CA ILE A 684 9.17 -6.67 2.16
C ILE A 684 10.63 -6.24 2.30
N LEU A 685 10.93 -5.41 3.31
CA LEU A 685 12.26 -4.82 3.49
C LEU A 685 13.31 -5.88 3.85
N GLY A 686 12.95 -6.90 4.62
CA GLY A 686 13.85 -7.99 5.01
C GLY A 686 14.08 -9.06 3.93
N ASN A 687 13.30 -9.06 2.84
CA ASN A 687 13.38 -10.06 1.77
C ASN A 687 14.05 -9.54 0.48
N ASN A 688 14.81 -8.44 0.56
CA ASN A 688 15.53 -7.85 -0.56
C ASN A 688 14.61 -7.51 -1.75
N MET A 689 13.62 -6.65 -1.49
CA MET A 689 12.58 -6.27 -2.46
C MET A 689 12.63 -4.78 -2.85
N VAL A 690 13.78 -4.12 -2.67
CA VAL A 690 13.97 -2.69 -2.94
C VAL A 690 15.16 -2.51 -3.90
N PHE A 691 14.91 -1.94 -5.08
CA PHE A 691 15.92 -1.60 -6.07
C PHE A 691 16.66 -0.31 -5.69
N LYS A 692 17.80 -0.02 -6.33
CA LYS A 692 18.52 1.24 -6.10
C LYS A 692 17.75 2.48 -6.55
N SER A 693 16.77 2.30 -7.43
CA SER A 693 15.80 3.34 -7.81
C SER A 693 14.83 3.67 -6.68
N LEU A 694 14.79 2.89 -5.59
CA LEU A 694 13.74 2.79 -4.56
C LEU A 694 12.40 2.25 -5.06
N MET A 695 12.26 1.90 -6.34
CA MET A 695 11.16 1.04 -6.74
C MET A 695 11.29 -0.32 -6.05
N THR A 696 10.17 -1.04 -5.95
CA THR A 696 10.10 -2.33 -5.29
C THR A 696 10.02 -3.49 -6.27
N SER A 697 10.18 -4.70 -5.75
CA SER A 697 9.77 -5.92 -6.45
C SER A 697 8.53 -6.54 -5.83
N HIS A 698 7.72 -7.22 -6.63
CA HIS A 698 6.55 -7.96 -6.18
C HIS A 698 6.93 -9.18 -5.34
N ASN A 699 8.05 -9.84 -5.65
CA ASN A 699 8.54 -11.03 -4.95
C ASN A 699 9.96 -10.84 -4.40
N PRO A 700 10.39 -11.65 -3.41
CA PRO A 700 11.71 -11.60 -2.83
C PRO A 700 12.86 -11.63 -3.84
N ASN A 701 13.99 -11.05 -3.43
CA ASN A 701 15.24 -11.04 -4.21
C ASN A 701 15.14 -10.34 -5.57
N LEU A 702 14.42 -9.22 -5.63
CA LEU A 702 14.35 -8.35 -6.80
C LEU A 702 13.78 -9.01 -8.07
N ASP A 703 12.92 -10.02 -7.92
CA ASP A 703 12.48 -10.89 -9.03
C ASP A 703 11.59 -10.16 -10.06
N ILE A 704 10.45 -9.61 -9.62
CA ILE A 704 9.48 -8.95 -10.51
C ILE A 704 9.40 -7.47 -10.15
N TYR A 705 9.86 -6.57 -11.02
CA TYR A 705 9.75 -5.12 -10.80
C TYR A 705 8.29 -4.67 -10.68
N ASN A 706 7.92 -4.02 -9.57
CA ASN A 706 6.53 -3.64 -9.30
C ASN A 706 6.42 -2.44 -8.35
N ALA A 707 5.40 -1.61 -8.57
CA ALA A 707 5.12 -0.39 -7.82
C ALA A 707 4.13 -0.58 -6.66
N ASP A 708 3.57 -1.80 -6.49
CA ASP A 708 2.65 -2.12 -5.39
C ASP A 708 3.14 -1.66 -4.02
N ALA A 709 4.31 -2.13 -3.56
CA ALA A 709 4.89 -1.72 -2.29
C ALA A 709 5.36 -0.28 -2.30
N ALA A 710 6.03 0.15 -3.36
CA ALA A 710 6.53 1.51 -3.48
C ALA A 710 5.42 2.55 -3.27
N ASN A 711 4.24 2.37 -3.88
CA ASN A 711 3.12 3.30 -3.73
C ASN A 711 2.29 3.07 -2.47
N ALA A 712 2.17 1.83 -1.96
CA ALA A 712 1.30 1.52 -0.82
C ALA A 712 1.92 1.83 0.55
N ILE A 713 3.26 1.73 0.71
CA ILE A 713 3.93 1.95 2.00
C ILE A 713 3.56 3.30 2.67
N PRO A 714 3.51 4.44 1.94
CA PRO A 714 3.03 5.69 2.53
C PRO A 714 1.62 5.59 3.14
N GLY A 715 0.69 4.93 2.44
CA GLY A 715 -0.69 4.71 2.93
C GLY A 715 -0.74 3.78 4.14
N VAL A 716 0.06 2.71 4.16
CA VAL A 716 0.20 1.80 5.32
C VAL A 716 0.65 2.57 6.56
N LEU A 717 1.67 3.42 6.43
CA LEU A 717 2.18 4.22 7.55
C LEU A 717 1.16 5.26 8.01
N ALA A 718 0.45 5.91 7.08
CA ALA A 718 -0.61 6.86 7.42
C ALA A 718 -1.74 6.21 8.21
N GLU A 719 -2.27 5.07 7.74
CA GLU A 719 -3.33 4.31 8.41
C GLU A 719 -2.90 3.76 9.78
N ALA A 720 -1.63 3.40 9.95
CA ALA A 720 -1.10 2.95 11.24
C ALA A 720 -0.99 4.08 12.27
N LEU A 721 -0.79 5.33 11.80
CA LEU A 721 -0.60 6.51 12.64
C LEU A 721 -1.91 7.28 12.89
N ILE A 722 -2.84 7.28 11.94
CA ILE A 722 -4.10 8.03 11.98
C ILE A 722 -5.20 7.16 11.39
N TYR A 723 -6.26 6.96 12.17
CA TYR A 723 -7.51 6.39 11.67
C TYR A 723 -8.64 7.41 11.78
N SER A 724 -9.52 7.46 10.78
CA SER A 724 -10.67 8.36 10.78
C SER A 724 -11.87 7.77 10.05
N ARG A 725 -13.05 8.13 10.51
CA ARG A 725 -14.35 8.00 9.83
C ARG A 725 -15.21 9.20 10.26
N PRO A 726 -16.32 9.55 9.58
CA PRO A 726 -17.16 10.67 10.01
C PRO A 726 -17.48 10.61 11.52
N GLY A 727 -17.13 11.67 12.25
CA GLY A 727 -17.33 11.78 13.71
C GLY A 727 -16.29 11.09 14.60
N VAL A 728 -15.29 10.40 14.05
CA VAL A 728 -14.23 9.70 14.81
C VAL A 728 -12.85 10.09 14.29
N LEU A 729 -11.95 10.43 15.21
CA LEU A 729 -10.53 10.62 14.94
C LEU A 729 -9.74 9.78 15.95
N GLU A 730 -8.95 8.83 15.48
CA GLU A 730 -8.10 7.99 16.31
C GLU A 730 -6.62 8.22 16.00
N VAL A 731 -5.82 8.38 17.06
CA VAL A 731 -4.40 8.68 16.97
C VAL A 731 -3.57 7.47 17.40
N LEU A 732 -2.52 7.19 16.62
CA LEU A 732 -1.62 6.05 16.81
C LEU A 732 -2.36 4.70 16.96
N PRO A 733 -3.39 4.41 16.14
CA PRO A 733 -4.24 3.21 16.29
C PRO A 733 -3.44 1.91 16.21
N ALA A 734 -2.39 1.88 15.40
CA ALA A 734 -1.56 0.71 15.16
C ALA A 734 -0.08 1.09 14.99
N LEU A 735 0.39 2.12 15.70
CA LEU A 735 1.80 2.54 15.67
C LEU A 735 2.70 1.35 16.06
N PRO A 736 3.63 0.92 15.19
CA PRO A 736 4.67 -0.04 15.58
C PRO A 736 5.50 0.46 16.76
N ASP A 737 5.67 -0.35 17.81
CA ASP A 737 6.44 0.07 19.00
C ASP A 737 7.93 0.35 18.71
N ARG A 738 8.44 -0.19 17.59
CA ARG A 738 9.79 0.09 17.08
C ARG A 738 9.95 1.49 16.48
N LEU A 739 8.87 2.28 16.39
CA LEU A 739 8.87 3.68 15.94
C LEU A 739 8.45 4.59 17.12
N PRO A 740 9.28 4.72 18.17
CA PRO A 740 8.87 5.34 19.43
C PRO A 740 8.68 6.86 19.35
N LYS A 741 9.18 7.50 18.29
CA LYS A 741 9.14 8.95 18.12
C LYS A 741 9.08 9.30 16.65
N GLY A 742 8.29 10.31 16.32
CA GLY A 742 8.23 10.83 14.97
C GLY A 742 7.15 11.89 14.78
N THR A 743 6.98 12.32 13.54
CA THR A 743 5.93 13.24 13.12
C THR A 743 5.47 12.88 11.71
N ILE A 744 4.15 12.87 11.49
CA ILE A 744 3.55 12.84 10.16
C ILE A 744 2.80 14.15 9.94
N THR A 745 2.89 14.72 8.75
CA THR A 745 2.20 15.96 8.37
C THR A 745 1.27 15.75 7.19
N GLY A 746 0.26 16.62 7.07
CA GLY A 746 -0.51 16.72 5.83
C GLY A 746 -1.50 15.62 5.55
N VAL A 747 -2.13 15.06 6.58
CA VAL A 747 -3.09 13.97 6.42
C VAL A 747 -4.51 14.53 6.33
N ARG A 748 -5.30 14.00 5.41
CA ARG A 748 -6.73 14.24 5.30
C ARG A 748 -7.51 13.13 6.00
N ALA A 749 -8.22 13.50 7.06
CA ALA A 749 -9.13 12.60 7.75
C ALA A 749 -10.54 12.69 7.17
N ARG A 750 -11.20 11.54 7.09
CA ARG A 750 -12.63 11.42 6.75
C ARG A 750 -13.45 12.22 7.76
N GLY A 751 -14.51 12.89 7.29
CA GLY A 751 -15.20 13.92 8.08
C GLY A 751 -14.64 15.33 7.84
N ARG A 752 -13.87 15.52 6.76
CA ARG A 752 -13.37 16.83 6.31
C ARG A 752 -12.46 17.54 7.33
N ILE A 753 -11.53 16.78 7.91
CA ILE A 753 -10.54 17.30 8.86
C ILE A 753 -9.16 17.22 8.23
N ARG A 754 -8.46 18.36 8.16
CA ARG A 754 -7.04 18.40 7.80
C ARG A 754 -6.20 18.27 9.07
N ILE A 755 -5.35 17.27 9.13
CA ILE A 755 -4.34 17.08 10.17
C ILE A 755 -3.04 17.65 9.61
N HIS A 756 -2.69 18.86 10.06
CA HIS A 756 -1.45 19.52 9.65
C HIS A 756 -0.23 18.78 10.17
N SER A 757 -0.31 18.28 11.40
CA SER A 757 0.73 17.45 12.01
C SER A 757 0.15 16.54 13.08
N LEU A 758 0.70 15.34 13.20
CA LEU A 758 0.65 14.48 14.38
C LEU A 758 2.10 14.15 14.76
N ALA A 759 2.55 14.68 15.90
CA ALA A 759 3.83 14.33 16.50
C ALA A 759 3.61 13.37 17.66
N TRP A 760 4.47 12.36 17.81
CA TRP A 760 4.41 11.43 18.93
C TRP A 760 5.79 11.21 19.55
N ASP A 761 5.79 10.98 20.87
CA ASP A 761 6.94 10.56 21.63
C ASP A 761 6.45 9.61 22.73
N LEU A 762 6.70 8.31 22.55
CA LEU A 762 6.25 7.27 23.48
C LEU A 762 6.99 7.34 24.83
N ASN A 763 8.22 7.85 24.85
CA ASN A 763 8.99 8.04 26.09
C ASN A 763 8.44 9.22 26.87
N ALA A 764 8.15 10.33 26.20
CA ALA A 764 7.48 11.49 26.80
C ALA A 764 5.99 11.26 27.03
N ARG A 765 5.41 10.16 26.51
CA ARG A 765 3.99 9.78 26.62
C ARG A 765 3.08 10.87 26.04
N THR A 766 3.41 11.38 24.86
CA THR A 766 2.63 12.45 24.22
C THR A 766 2.29 12.12 22.78
N ALA A 767 1.10 12.55 22.37
CA ALA A 767 0.70 12.67 20.98
C ALA A 767 0.09 14.07 20.78
N THR A 768 0.70 14.89 19.92
CA THR A 768 0.29 16.27 19.68
C THR A 768 -0.18 16.43 18.25
N LEU A 769 -1.42 16.88 18.09
CA LEU A 769 -2.07 17.08 16.82
C LEU A 769 -2.36 18.56 16.60
N SER A 770 -2.23 18.98 15.35
CA SER A 770 -2.71 20.27 14.89
C SER A 770 -3.71 20.03 13.78
N VAL A 771 -4.97 20.38 13.99
CA VAL A 771 -6.06 20.07 13.05
C VAL A 771 -6.84 21.32 12.63
N THR A 772 -7.45 21.26 11.44
CA THR A 772 -8.48 22.22 11.00
C THR A 772 -9.65 21.43 10.43
N SER A 773 -10.86 21.71 10.91
CA SER A 773 -12.08 21.13 10.35
C SER A 773 -12.69 22.06 9.31
N ALA A 774 -13.24 21.51 8.23
CA ALA A 774 -13.99 22.31 7.24
C ALA A 774 -15.42 22.66 7.70
N VAL A 775 -15.92 22.01 8.75
CA VAL A 775 -17.30 22.19 9.27
C VAL A 775 -17.29 22.20 10.79
N ASN A 776 -18.31 22.80 11.41
CA ASN A 776 -18.51 22.66 12.84
C ASN A 776 -18.90 21.21 13.14
N GLN A 777 -18.16 20.53 14.01
CA GLN A 777 -18.45 19.15 14.35
C GLN A 777 -17.85 18.74 15.68
N ASP A 778 -18.50 17.79 16.34
CA ASP A 778 -17.94 17.10 17.50
C ASP A 778 -17.35 15.76 17.06
N VAL A 779 -16.06 15.57 17.35
CA VAL A 779 -15.36 14.31 17.07
C VAL A 779 -15.12 13.53 18.34
N THR A 780 -15.25 12.21 18.26
CA THR A 780 -14.70 11.31 19.27
C THR A 780 -13.22 11.11 18.97
N LEU A 781 -12.37 11.75 19.78
CA LEU A 781 -10.92 11.56 19.77
C LEU A 781 -10.58 10.28 20.55
N ILE A 782 -9.90 9.32 19.92
CA ILE A 782 -9.56 8.02 20.49
C ILE A 782 -8.03 7.83 20.53
N SER A 783 -7.54 7.23 21.61
CA SER A 783 -6.16 6.77 21.76
C SER A 783 -6.20 5.44 22.52
N ARG A 784 -5.96 4.33 21.83
CA ARG A 784 -5.95 2.99 22.46
C ARG A 784 -4.81 2.86 23.47
N ARG A 785 -3.72 3.62 23.32
CA ARG A 785 -2.63 3.76 24.31
C ARG A 785 -3.08 4.49 25.60
N GLY A 786 -4.35 4.84 25.71
CA GLY A 786 -4.96 5.50 26.85
C GLY A 786 -4.75 7.02 26.83
N MET A 787 -5.57 7.72 27.62
CA MET A 787 -5.48 9.17 27.81
C MET A 787 -5.54 9.52 29.30
N SER A 788 -4.45 10.07 29.84
CA SER A 788 -4.45 10.68 31.18
C SER A 788 -5.04 12.09 31.16
N SER A 789 -4.72 12.87 30.11
CA SER A 789 -5.30 14.19 29.90
C SER A 789 -5.34 14.58 28.42
N VAL A 790 -6.18 15.55 28.08
CA VAL A 790 -6.21 16.21 26.76
C VAL A 790 -6.13 17.70 26.99
N THR A 791 -5.10 18.35 26.46
CA THR A 791 -4.89 19.80 26.54
C THR A 791 -5.17 20.44 25.19
N THR A 792 -6.13 21.35 25.14
CA THR A 792 -6.52 22.08 23.93
C THR A 792 -7.34 23.33 24.28
N THR A 793 -7.50 24.24 23.33
CA THR A 793 -8.43 25.38 23.43
C THR A 793 -9.87 25.02 23.02
N ALA A 794 -10.06 23.88 22.34
CA ALA A 794 -11.38 23.37 22.00
C ALA A 794 -12.13 22.87 23.26
N THR A 795 -13.46 22.81 23.16
CA THR A 795 -14.27 22.21 24.22
C THR A 795 -14.05 20.70 24.24
N VAL A 796 -13.76 20.14 25.42
CA VAL A 796 -13.54 18.71 25.64
C VAL A 796 -14.53 18.18 26.67
N SER A 797 -15.17 17.06 26.39
CA SER A 797 -16.04 16.35 27.34
C SER A 797 -15.74 14.84 27.39
N PRO A 798 -16.21 14.12 28.43
CA PRO A 798 -16.12 12.67 28.47
C PRO A 798 -16.78 12.01 27.25
N SER A 799 -16.26 10.86 26.84
CA SER A 799 -16.83 10.00 25.80
C SER A 799 -17.52 8.79 26.43
N SER A 800 -18.58 8.28 25.80
CA SER A 800 -19.23 7.03 26.19
C SER A 800 -18.35 5.80 25.97
N LEU A 801 -17.29 5.90 25.16
CA LEU A 801 -16.30 4.83 24.97
C LEU A 801 -15.38 4.65 26.19
N GLY A 802 -15.39 5.57 27.15
CA GLY A 802 -14.60 5.48 28.37
C GLY A 802 -13.28 6.27 28.34
N ALA A 803 -12.38 5.97 29.29
CA ALA A 803 -11.23 6.82 29.60
C ALA A 803 -10.20 6.96 28.47
N HIS A 804 -10.21 6.06 27.48
CA HIS A 804 -9.31 6.10 26.32
C HIS A 804 -9.83 7.00 25.18
N ALA A 805 -10.97 7.67 25.36
CA ALA A 805 -11.55 8.57 24.37
C ALA A 805 -12.10 9.87 25.00
N ARG A 806 -12.19 10.94 24.20
CA ARG A 806 -12.82 12.22 24.58
C ARG A 806 -13.65 12.75 23.41
N ARG A 807 -14.71 13.51 23.71
CA ARG A 807 -15.41 14.31 22.69
C ARG A 807 -14.71 15.66 22.59
N VAL A 808 -14.39 16.09 21.38
CA VAL A 808 -13.73 17.37 21.10
C VAL A 808 -14.55 18.13 20.07
N SER A 809 -14.96 19.36 20.41
CA SER A 809 -15.72 20.22 19.51
C SER A 809 -14.76 21.04 18.64
N LEU A 810 -14.81 20.80 17.32
CA LEU A 810 -14.00 21.50 16.33
C LEU A 810 -14.84 22.56 15.63
N THR A 811 -14.34 23.79 15.63
CA THR A 811 -14.94 24.92 14.89
C THR A 811 -14.42 24.95 13.45
N ALA A 812 -15.33 25.18 12.49
CA ALA A 812 -14.99 25.28 11.08
C ALA A 812 -13.92 26.35 10.83
N GLY A 813 -12.91 26.02 10.03
CA GLY A 813 -11.82 26.91 9.62
C GLY A 813 -10.81 27.25 10.73
N GLN A 814 -11.08 26.90 11.99
CA GLN A 814 -10.18 27.20 13.10
C GLN A 814 -9.11 26.12 13.23
N ARG A 815 -7.84 26.55 13.34
CA ARG A 815 -6.74 25.66 13.72
C ARG A 815 -6.82 25.35 15.22
N THR A 816 -6.84 24.06 15.55
CA THR A 816 -6.96 23.54 16.91
C THR A 816 -5.77 22.63 17.19
N ASP A 817 -4.98 23.00 18.19
CA ASP A 817 -3.90 22.16 18.69
C ASP A 817 -4.40 21.31 19.86
N ILE A 818 -4.12 20.01 19.83
CA ILE A 818 -4.58 19.01 20.78
C ILE A 818 -3.39 18.18 21.24
N THR A 819 -3.03 18.27 22.51
CA THR A 819 -2.02 17.41 23.12
C THR A 819 -2.71 16.34 23.95
N VAL A 820 -2.53 15.08 23.57
CA VAL A 820 -2.96 13.91 24.33
C VAL A 820 -1.80 13.42 25.19
N SER A 821 -1.95 13.48 26.51
CA SER A 821 -1.05 12.78 27.42
C SER A 821 -1.46 11.30 27.45
N LEU A 822 -0.59 10.44 26.92
CA LEU A 822 -0.80 9.00 26.89
C LEU A 822 -0.70 8.43 28.31
N LEU A 823 -1.35 7.29 28.58
CA LEU A 823 -1.16 6.62 29.87
C LEU A 823 0.30 6.16 30.03
N SER A 824 0.74 6.09 31.28
CA SER A 824 2.05 5.54 31.61
C SER A 824 2.14 4.12 31.07
N GLY A 825 3.15 3.85 30.25
CA GLY A 825 3.39 2.52 29.69
C GLY A 825 3.70 1.45 30.73
N TYR A 826 3.75 1.75 32.03
CA TYR A 826 3.91 0.74 33.08
C TYR A 826 3.04 1.06 34.30
N PHE A 827 2.51 0.00 34.90
CA PHE A 827 1.71 0.01 36.10
C PHE A 827 2.30 -0.98 37.10
N ARG A 828 2.16 -0.71 38.39
CA ARG A 828 2.20 -1.78 39.40
C ARG A 828 0.77 -2.18 39.72
N LEU A 829 0.54 -3.49 39.88
CA LEU A 829 -0.77 -4.02 40.22
C LEU A 829 -0.78 -4.39 41.70
N VAL A 830 -1.50 -3.62 42.51
CA VAL A 830 -1.54 -3.77 43.97
C VAL A 830 -2.74 -4.62 44.36
N ASN A 831 -2.51 -5.78 44.98
CA ASN A 831 -3.58 -6.63 45.46
C ASN A 831 -4.32 -5.97 46.63
N ARG A 832 -5.65 -5.96 46.60
CA ARG A 832 -6.49 -5.32 47.63
C ARG A 832 -6.36 -6.00 48.99
N HIS A 833 -6.14 -7.31 49.02
CA HIS A 833 -6.07 -8.07 50.26
C HIS A 833 -4.77 -7.81 51.02
N SER A 834 -3.63 -7.87 50.32
CA SER A 834 -2.30 -7.82 50.95
C SER A 834 -1.62 -6.45 50.87
N GLY A 835 -2.02 -5.58 49.95
CA GLY A 835 -1.31 -4.34 49.62
C GLY A 835 0.01 -4.57 48.86
N LYS A 836 0.33 -5.81 48.49
CA LYS A 836 1.53 -6.21 47.74
C LYS A 836 1.30 -6.15 46.23
N VAL A 837 2.38 -6.21 45.46
CA VAL A 837 2.32 -6.05 44.01
C VAL A 837 2.51 -7.36 43.25
N LEU A 838 1.93 -7.43 42.05
CA LEU A 838 2.19 -8.50 41.08
C LEU A 838 3.67 -8.47 40.64
N ASP A 839 4.37 -9.59 40.79
CA ASP A 839 5.82 -9.71 40.63
C ASP A 839 6.18 -10.98 39.85
N VAL A 840 7.19 -10.89 38.97
CA VAL A 840 7.83 -12.06 38.37
C VAL A 840 8.97 -12.56 39.25
N THR A 841 8.81 -13.76 39.82
CA THR A 841 9.72 -14.33 40.81
C THR A 841 11.18 -14.24 40.36
N GLY A 842 12.02 -13.65 41.21
CA GLY A 842 13.47 -13.54 41.00
C GLY A 842 13.87 -12.75 39.76
N SER A 843 13.00 -11.91 39.21
CA SER A 843 13.22 -11.20 37.93
C SER A 843 13.58 -12.14 36.77
N SER A 844 13.04 -13.36 36.76
CA SER A 844 13.30 -14.33 35.70
C SER A 844 13.00 -13.73 34.32
N THR A 845 13.83 -13.98 33.32
CA THR A 845 13.54 -13.64 31.91
C THR A 845 13.15 -14.87 31.08
N ALA A 846 13.05 -16.05 31.70
CA ALA A 846 12.67 -17.29 31.04
C ALA A 846 11.14 -17.41 30.87
N ASP A 847 10.73 -18.14 29.82
CA ASP A 847 9.34 -18.60 29.69
C ASP A 847 9.01 -19.53 30.86
N GLY A 848 7.82 -19.40 31.44
CA GLY A 848 7.45 -20.15 32.64
C GLY A 848 7.88 -19.51 33.96
N GLY A 849 8.49 -18.31 33.94
CA GLY A 849 8.75 -17.55 35.16
C GLY A 849 7.46 -17.35 35.96
N MET A 850 7.45 -17.74 37.24
CA MET A 850 6.25 -17.72 38.07
C MET A 850 5.81 -16.29 38.40
N ILE A 851 4.49 -16.10 38.49
CA ILE A 851 3.89 -14.86 38.95
C ILE A 851 3.49 -14.99 40.41
N ILE A 852 4.05 -14.13 41.23
CA ILE A 852 3.82 -14.08 42.67
C ILE A 852 3.31 -12.70 43.06
N GLN A 853 3.00 -12.53 44.34
CA GLN A 853 3.00 -11.20 44.94
C GLN A 853 4.27 -10.98 45.79
N TRP A 854 4.72 -9.73 45.83
CA TRP A 854 5.86 -9.31 46.65
C TRP A 854 5.69 -7.87 47.15
N GLY A 855 6.38 -7.49 48.21
CA GLY A 855 6.44 -6.08 48.66
C GLY A 855 6.98 -5.15 47.56
N TRP A 856 6.36 -3.98 47.37
CA TRP A 856 6.83 -3.04 46.34
C TRP A 856 8.26 -2.55 46.62
N SER A 857 9.18 -2.86 45.72
CA SER A 857 10.58 -2.40 45.75
C SER A 857 10.90 -1.39 44.64
N GLY A 858 10.03 -1.27 43.63
CA GLY A 858 10.30 -0.48 42.42
C GLY A 858 11.10 -1.19 41.34
N SER A 859 11.44 -2.47 41.55
CA SER A 859 12.17 -3.28 40.57
C SER A 859 11.38 -3.48 39.27
N ASP A 860 12.05 -3.58 38.12
CA ASP A 860 11.40 -3.68 36.80
C ASP A 860 10.49 -4.92 36.65
N ASN A 861 10.75 -6.00 37.38
CA ASN A 861 9.91 -7.21 37.40
C ASN A 861 8.55 -7.04 38.11
N GLN A 862 8.33 -5.88 38.75
CA GLN A 862 7.05 -5.48 39.37
C GLN A 862 6.27 -4.47 38.52
N GLN A 863 6.80 -4.13 37.34
CA GLN A 863 6.25 -3.10 36.47
C GLN A 863 5.69 -3.73 35.20
N TRP A 864 4.41 -3.49 34.93
CA TRP A 864 3.65 -4.16 33.89
C TRP A 864 3.10 -3.16 32.89
N TRP A 865 3.48 -3.32 31.63
CA TRP A 865 2.89 -2.56 30.53
C TRP A 865 1.54 -3.16 30.18
N LEU A 866 0.49 -2.37 30.38
CA LEU A 866 -0.82 -2.67 29.84
C LEU A 866 -0.84 -2.31 28.36
N LEU A 867 -0.61 -3.33 27.53
CA LEU A 867 -0.71 -3.23 26.09
C LEU A 867 -2.17 -3.52 25.69
N PRO A 868 -2.93 -2.51 25.23
CA PRO A 868 -4.32 -2.69 24.84
C PRO A 868 -4.41 -3.64 23.65
N ASN A 869 -5.38 -4.55 23.68
CA ASN A 869 -5.80 -5.33 22.55
C ASN A 869 -7.01 -4.67 21.88
N ALA A 870 -7.25 -4.99 20.61
CA ALA A 870 -8.32 -4.38 19.84
C ALA A 870 -9.73 -4.76 20.33
N ASP A 871 -9.89 -5.84 21.10
CA ASP A 871 -11.15 -6.28 21.70
C ASP A 871 -11.45 -5.62 23.06
N GLY A 872 -10.63 -4.64 23.48
CA GLY A 872 -10.74 -3.96 24.77
C GLY A 872 -10.12 -4.73 25.95
N SER A 873 -9.53 -5.91 25.72
CA SER A 873 -8.68 -6.58 26.71
C SER A 873 -7.25 -6.00 26.71
N PHE A 874 -6.40 -6.47 27.62
CA PHE A 874 -5.01 -6.04 27.72
C PHE A 874 -4.08 -7.25 27.78
N ARG A 875 -2.91 -7.14 27.17
CA ARG A 875 -1.74 -7.93 27.56
C ARG A 875 -0.99 -7.15 28.65
N LEU A 876 -0.58 -7.82 29.71
CA LEU A 876 0.25 -7.23 30.76
C LEU A 876 1.68 -7.70 30.53
N VAL A 877 2.58 -6.83 30.07
CA VAL A 877 3.95 -7.18 29.69
C VAL A 877 4.93 -6.71 30.76
N ALA A 878 5.67 -7.63 31.38
CA ALA A 878 6.64 -7.28 32.41
C ALA A 878 7.81 -6.49 31.83
N ARG A 879 8.19 -5.37 32.46
CA ARG A 879 9.20 -4.43 31.96
C ARG A 879 10.58 -5.06 31.78
N HIS A 880 11.00 -5.90 32.73
CA HIS A 880 12.36 -6.46 32.74
C HIS A 880 12.57 -7.55 31.68
N SER A 881 11.53 -8.30 31.33
CA SER A 881 11.62 -9.46 30.42
C SER A 881 10.98 -9.22 29.05
N GLY A 882 10.06 -8.26 28.93
CA GLY A 882 9.24 -8.07 27.73
C GLY A 882 8.22 -9.20 27.49
N LYS A 883 7.94 -10.02 28.52
CA LYS A 883 7.03 -11.17 28.43
C LYS A 883 5.66 -10.88 29.02
N ALA A 884 4.63 -11.50 28.47
CA ALA A 884 3.25 -11.27 28.86
C ALA A 884 2.84 -12.16 30.04
N LEU A 885 1.97 -11.63 30.91
CA LEU A 885 1.22 -12.39 31.90
C LEU A 885 0.38 -13.45 31.19
N ASP A 886 0.61 -14.71 31.52
CA ASP A 886 0.10 -15.85 30.78
C ASP A 886 -0.61 -16.84 31.70
N SER A 887 -1.78 -17.26 31.24
CA SER A 887 -2.52 -18.42 31.72
C SER A 887 -2.02 -19.68 31.00
N PRO A 888 -1.21 -20.54 31.64
CA PRO A 888 -0.50 -21.59 30.92
C PRO A 888 -1.44 -22.62 30.29
N GLY A 889 -1.43 -22.72 28.96
CA GLY A 889 -1.70 -23.97 28.22
C GLY A 889 -3.09 -24.62 28.35
N GLY A 890 -4.15 -23.88 28.66
CA GLY A 890 -5.48 -24.49 28.92
C GLY A 890 -5.61 -25.07 30.33
N SER A 891 -4.98 -24.37 31.28
CA SER A 891 -4.85 -24.70 32.69
C SER A 891 -6.17 -25.03 33.41
N SER A 892 -6.05 -25.91 34.41
CA SER A 892 -7.11 -26.21 35.38
C SER A 892 -7.24 -25.11 36.44
N GLN A 893 -8.38 -25.09 37.13
CA GLN A 893 -8.60 -24.22 38.27
C GLN A 893 -7.45 -24.37 39.29
N GLY A 894 -6.93 -23.25 39.79
CA GLY A 894 -5.82 -23.20 40.75
C GLY A 894 -4.42 -23.25 40.12
N ALA A 895 -4.31 -23.31 38.79
CA ALA A 895 -3.01 -23.27 38.14
C ALA A 895 -2.28 -21.94 38.38
N GLN A 896 -0.95 -22.05 38.53
CA GLN A 896 -0.02 -20.93 38.66
C GLN A 896 -0.01 -20.07 37.39
N LEU A 897 -0.13 -18.75 37.55
CA LEU A 897 0.17 -17.82 36.46
C LEU A 897 1.66 -17.70 36.24
N ILE A 898 2.05 -17.55 34.99
CA ILE A 898 3.44 -17.43 34.56
C ILE A 898 3.59 -16.21 33.66
N GLN A 899 4.83 -15.85 33.36
CA GLN A 899 5.12 -15.07 32.16
C GLN A 899 5.47 -16.00 31.00
N TRP A 900 5.16 -15.57 29.78
CA TRP A 900 5.56 -16.26 28.55
C TRP A 900 5.87 -15.27 27.44
N GLN A 901 6.66 -15.69 26.45
CA GLN A 901 6.87 -14.93 25.23
C GLN A 901 5.53 -14.42 24.68
N ASP A 902 5.43 -13.10 24.51
CA ASP A 902 4.21 -12.48 24.01
C ASP A 902 3.95 -12.98 22.59
N ASN A 903 2.88 -13.76 22.45
CA ASN A 903 2.45 -14.37 21.21
C ASN A 903 1.04 -13.93 20.80
N ASN A 904 0.44 -13.00 21.56
CA ASN A 904 -0.91 -12.47 21.34
C ASN A 904 -2.04 -13.52 21.37
N SER A 905 -1.88 -14.59 22.16
CA SER A 905 -2.92 -15.60 22.36
C SER A 905 -3.95 -15.17 23.41
N GLU A 906 -5.17 -15.73 23.34
CA GLU A 906 -6.25 -15.40 24.28
C GLU A 906 -5.90 -15.71 25.75
N ASN A 907 -4.98 -16.64 26.00
CA ASN A 907 -4.51 -16.93 27.35
C ASN A 907 -3.55 -15.86 27.92
N GLN A 908 -3.12 -14.90 27.11
CA GLN A 908 -2.36 -13.72 27.53
C GLN A 908 -3.22 -12.44 27.58
N HIS A 909 -4.51 -12.56 27.23
CA HIS A 909 -5.43 -11.44 27.16
C HIS A 909 -6.26 -11.35 28.44
N TRP A 910 -6.31 -10.17 29.03
CA TRP A 910 -6.92 -9.92 30.34
C TRP A 910 -7.87 -8.73 30.26
N LYS A 911 -9.15 -8.96 30.53
CA LYS A 911 -10.14 -7.89 30.73
C LYS A 911 -10.01 -7.34 32.13
N LEU A 912 -10.02 -6.02 32.26
CA LEU A 912 -10.11 -5.33 33.54
C LEU A 912 -11.59 -5.19 33.90
N VAL A 913 -12.10 -6.06 34.76
CA VAL A 913 -13.51 -6.03 35.20
C VAL A 913 -13.61 -5.26 36.51
N ASP A 914 -14.36 -4.16 36.52
CA ASP A 914 -14.52 -3.29 37.69
C ASP A 914 -15.01 -4.08 38.94
N ALA A 915 -14.35 -3.84 40.07
CA ALA A 915 -14.69 -4.38 41.39
C ALA A 915 -15.05 -3.28 42.40
N GLY A 916 -15.19 -2.03 41.94
CA GLY A 916 -15.49 -0.84 42.72
C GLY A 916 -14.26 -0.25 43.42
N SER A 917 -14.33 1.05 43.72
CA SER A 917 -13.29 1.79 44.47
C SER A 917 -11.89 1.73 43.83
N ASP A 918 -11.80 1.84 42.50
CA ASP A 918 -10.55 1.74 41.71
C ASP A 918 -9.83 0.37 41.77
N TYR A 919 -10.56 -0.71 42.09
CA TYR A 919 -10.05 -2.07 41.98
C TYR A 919 -10.67 -2.82 40.80
N TYR A 920 -9.88 -3.68 40.18
CA TYR A 920 -10.27 -4.47 39.02
C TYR A 920 -9.93 -5.94 39.22
N ARG A 921 -10.73 -6.83 38.62
CA ARG A 921 -10.37 -8.23 38.44
C ARG A 921 -9.70 -8.38 37.08
N LEU A 922 -8.54 -9.01 37.06
CA LEU A 922 -7.87 -9.41 35.82
C LEU A 922 -8.51 -10.69 35.32
N VAL A 923 -9.47 -10.62 34.41
CA VAL A 923 -10.21 -11.79 33.88
C VAL A 923 -9.61 -12.23 32.55
N ASN A 924 -9.11 -13.45 32.49
CA ASN A 924 -8.50 -14.01 31.29
C ASN A 924 -9.55 -14.25 30.20
N VAL A 925 -9.27 -13.82 28.97
CA VAL A 925 -10.22 -13.92 27.84
C VAL A 925 -10.51 -15.36 27.44
N ARG A 926 -9.51 -16.25 27.50
CA ARG A 926 -9.66 -17.64 27.05
C ARG A 926 -10.62 -18.45 27.92
N ASN A 927 -10.54 -18.32 29.25
CA ASN A 927 -11.27 -19.18 30.18
C ASN A 927 -12.25 -18.46 31.12
N GLY A 928 -12.25 -17.11 31.13
CA GLY A 928 -13.14 -16.31 31.99
C GLY A 928 -12.79 -16.32 33.48
N TRP A 929 -11.63 -16.85 33.87
CA TRP A 929 -11.16 -16.88 35.26
C TRP A 929 -10.24 -15.69 35.58
N CYS A 930 -10.08 -15.36 36.87
CA CYS A 930 -9.27 -14.23 37.28
C CYS A 930 -7.99 -14.59 38.03
N ALA A 931 -7.02 -13.67 37.98
CA ALA A 931 -5.81 -13.73 38.78
C ALA A 931 -6.13 -13.56 40.28
N ASP A 932 -5.78 -14.55 41.08
CA ASP A 932 -6.06 -14.65 42.51
C ASP A 932 -4.76 -14.95 43.28
N VAL A 933 -4.53 -14.30 44.41
CA VAL A 933 -3.44 -14.68 45.32
C VAL A 933 -3.87 -15.94 46.09
N GLU A 934 -3.17 -17.05 45.89
CA GLU A 934 -3.51 -18.37 46.42
C GLU A 934 -3.82 -18.32 47.94
N GLY A 935 -5.03 -18.76 48.31
CA GLY A 935 -5.51 -18.77 49.69
C GLY A 935 -5.72 -17.39 50.33
N GLY A 936 -5.65 -16.30 49.57
CA GLY A 936 -5.66 -14.94 50.10
C GLY A 936 -4.44 -14.63 50.96
N SER A 937 -3.31 -15.29 50.71
CA SER A 937 -2.09 -15.09 51.51
C SER A 937 -1.63 -13.62 51.47
N THR A 938 -1.07 -13.15 52.58
CA THR A 938 -0.37 -11.86 52.68
C THR A 938 1.15 -12.00 52.68
N ALA A 939 1.67 -13.23 52.55
CA ALA A 939 3.10 -13.51 52.52
C ALA A 939 3.75 -13.05 51.19
N ASP A 940 5.05 -12.74 51.26
CA ASP A 940 5.89 -12.65 50.06
C ASP A 940 6.02 -14.05 49.43
N ASP A 941 6.32 -14.12 48.12
CA ASP A 941 6.33 -15.36 47.31
C ASP A 941 4.98 -16.09 47.20
N ALA A 942 3.90 -15.51 47.72
CA ALA A 942 2.59 -16.11 47.55
C ALA A 942 2.22 -16.18 46.06
N ARG A 943 1.83 -17.37 45.63
CA ARG A 943 1.50 -17.72 44.26
C ARG A 943 0.28 -16.94 43.77
N VAL A 944 0.36 -16.41 42.55
CA VAL A 944 -0.82 -15.90 41.85
C VAL A 944 -1.34 -16.97 40.90
N ILE A 945 -2.56 -17.43 41.14
CA ILE A 945 -3.21 -18.55 40.46
C ILE A 945 -4.45 -18.08 39.69
N GLN A 946 -5.11 -19.00 38.97
CA GLN A 946 -6.38 -18.73 38.30
C GLN A 946 -7.56 -19.38 39.00
N LEU A 947 -8.59 -18.60 39.33
CA LEU A 947 -9.84 -19.10 39.91
C LEU A 947 -11.06 -18.47 39.21
N PRO A 948 -12.23 -19.15 39.21
CA PRO A 948 -13.48 -18.53 38.79
C PRO A 948 -13.72 -17.19 39.50
N VAL A 949 -14.34 -16.27 38.77
CA VAL A 949 -14.62 -14.91 39.27
C VAL A 949 -15.50 -14.98 40.52
N GLY A 950 -15.02 -14.38 41.61
CA GLY A 950 -15.70 -14.29 42.89
C GLY A 950 -15.66 -12.87 43.48
N THR A 951 -15.98 -12.78 44.77
CA THR A 951 -16.05 -11.51 45.53
C THR A 951 -14.85 -11.29 46.46
N GLY A 952 -13.93 -12.25 46.57
CA GLY A 952 -12.75 -12.16 47.43
C GLY A 952 -11.85 -10.98 47.07
N THR A 953 -11.28 -10.32 48.08
CA THR A 953 -10.35 -9.21 47.88
C THR A 953 -8.99 -9.66 47.31
N SER A 954 -8.66 -10.96 47.40
CA SER A 954 -7.46 -11.55 46.78
C SER A 954 -7.49 -11.56 45.25
N GLN A 955 -8.66 -11.38 44.64
CA GLN A 955 -8.86 -11.29 43.18
C GLN A 955 -8.86 -9.86 42.64
N GLN A 956 -8.71 -8.87 43.53
CA GLN A 956 -8.93 -7.46 43.22
C GLN A 956 -7.59 -6.74 43.22
N TRP A 957 -7.30 -6.07 42.11
CA TRP A 957 -6.03 -5.42 41.84
C TRP A 957 -6.27 -3.95 41.52
N GLN A 958 -5.56 -3.06 42.21
CA GLN A 958 -5.51 -1.65 41.87
C GLN A 958 -4.35 -1.42 40.91
N LEU A 959 -4.63 -0.74 39.80
CA LEU A 959 -3.61 -0.37 38.83
C LEU A 959 -3.06 1.01 39.21
N VAL A 960 -1.80 1.04 39.65
CA VAL A 960 -1.12 2.29 40.01
C VAL A 960 -0.07 2.61 38.95
N ALA A 961 -0.27 3.72 38.25
CA ALA A 961 0.64 4.24 37.22
C ALA A 961 2.05 4.54 37.77
N LEU A 962 3.07 4.34 36.94
CA LEU A 962 4.50 4.56 37.27
C LEU A 962 5.14 5.73 36.52
#